data_AF-A0A8H7G8L2-F1
#
_entry.id   AF-A0A8H7G8L2-F1
#
_cell.length_a   1.000
_cell.length_b   1.000
_cell.length_c   1.000
_cell.angle_alpha   90.00
_cell.angle_beta   90.00
_cell.angle_gamma   90.00
#
_symmetry.space_group_name_H-M   'P 1'
#
loop_
_entity.id
_entity.type
_entity.pdbx_description
1 polymer ?
#
loop_
_entity_poly.entity_id
_entity_poly.type
_entity_poly.pdbx_seq_one_letter_code
_entity_poly.pdbx_strand_id
1 'polypeptide(L)'
;MSSPEGLSSHVLAHVHSALTLPQGQYTVLAAFVITSLAHGPKTLALATGAKVLPTSRIPDAGDAPRLHDSHAEVLARRALVRWLYEEIARDIEGEGSMWLAREEGRWGLRDEVQLHLYVSTPPCGDASTRYLAASQDPAVAALKDSSPAPLLEPDSPGLARGRDGYGRLGVLRTKPGRADSPPTTAMSCADKIAAWSVLGVQGALGSAVLKPIYIDSVTIGEVAGQEVNVDEMMVREDCVRAFAGRLRDMQGLPEGYALHEPTIHFTPRPFPYSRTEVALANLGATPKSSNESLVWHADSPFPPEILIGGLRRGVSPKHAHKERFWPRYAKIALLQLHLRTLALLAPPDPRGHALSYHAHKHPPAGPIAVHQRAKDVLMGAGGPFSGWLRGAGRVGSVIGHPLRVAGTEQARIRWDHTGTLKYQELTGYGGIQSTFRHSYCTNMSIDKKLILVIGATGMQGIHVIDSLLAPSEDGSPSPYAIRALTRDPLSERAERLSKRGVECVQGSIEDFVSLQAAFEGVYGVFVNTDTSTIGEQREIYANMRIFEIAKQTKTLRHYVFSGLGYALKMGGYNPEYNKVEHFNGKGRFADWLKAQSSVVDDMALSWSVVNTCLYMEMLNYFLLGPLNKRADGTYVFPSPVQDGHVALIALRDIGFFIRYTFDHRAATSAQTLDIAGEMITWDDLVKTFTKVTGQPAVHKRQTFDEWWKNYTNIDNPMATEFVKGDGSTTFKENMTAFFKLWRDDIVVRDMEWIKSIHPKLQSVEEYMRETKYDGSVVDSFRKVNHADKRGVGLNVEQINTL
;
A
#
# COMPACT_ATOMS: atom_id res chain seq x y z
N MET A 1 -2.98 -30.73 10.86
CA MET A 1 -2.38 -29.39 10.65
C MET A 1 -2.08 -28.64 11.95
N SER A 2 -2.67 -29.02 13.09
CA SER A 2 -2.36 -28.49 14.43
C SER A 2 -1.11 -29.09 15.10
N SER A 3 -0.40 -30.02 14.44
CA SER A 3 0.89 -30.51 14.94
C SER A 3 1.96 -29.41 14.84
N PRO A 4 2.99 -29.42 15.71
CA PRO A 4 4.06 -28.43 15.67
C PRO A 4 4.73 -28.29 14.29
N GLU A 5 4.87 -29.41 13.57
CA GLU A 5 5.42 -29.45 12.20
C GLU A 5 4.47 -28.86 11.15
N GLY A 6 3.16 -29.06 11.32
CA GLY A 6 2.15 -28.44 10.46
C GLY A 6 2.11 -26.93 10.64
N LEU A 7 2.24 -26.48 11.89
CA LEU A 7 2.32 -25.07 12.23
C LEU A 7 3.60 -24.42 11.67
N SER A 8 4.76 -25.05 11.87
CA SER A 8 6.02 -24.54 11.33
C SER A 8 6.01 -24.52 9.80
N SER A 9 5.47 -25.56 9.14
CA SER A 9 5.25 -25.55 7.69
C SER A 9 4.37 -24.39 7.23
N HIS A 10 3.25 -24.14 7.91
CA HIS A 10 2.33 -23.06 7.56
C HIS A 10 3.01 -21.69 7.69
N VAL A 11 3.71 -21.46 8.80
CA VAL A 11 4.45 -20.21 9.02
C VAL A 11 5.54 -20.04 7.96
N LEU A 12 6.39 -21.05 7.75
CA LEU A 12 7.50 -20.97 6.80
C LEU A 12 7.03 -20.78 5.36
N ALA A 13 5.91 -21.38 4.95
CA ALA A 13 5.32 -21.14 3.64
C ALA A 13 4.90 -19.67 3.47
N HIS A 14 4.29 -19.08 4.49
CA HIS A 14 3.88 -17.67 4.48
C HIS A 14 5.07 -16.70 4.48
N VAL A 15 6.17 -17.06 5.15
CA VAL A 15 7.39 -16.24 5.21
C VAL A 15 8.06 -16.13 3.85
N HIS A 16 8.14 -17.22 3.09
CA HIS A 16 8.78 -17.23 1.77
C HIS A 16 8.16 -16.22 0.81
N SER A 17 6.85 -15.99 0.89
CA SER A 17 6.18 -14.97 0.08
C SER A 17 6.43 -13.54 0.55
N ALA A 18 6.80 -13.34 1.82
CA ALA A 18 6.86 -12.01 2.44
C ALA A 18 8.27 -11.45 2.61
N LEU A 19 9.31 -12.29 2.61
CA LEU A 19 10.66 -11.92 3.05
C LEU A 19 11.72 -12.13 1.97
N THR A 20 12.51 -11.09 1.70
CA THR A 20 13.76 -11.16 0.94
C THR A 20 14.88 -10.54 1.77
N LEU A 21 15.97 -11.27 2.04
CA LEU A 21 17.16 -10.74 2.73
C LEU A 21 18.39 -10.77 1.82
N PRO A 22 19.35 -9.84 2.00
CA PRO A 22 20.64 -9.89 1.31
C PRO A 22 21.43 -11.17 1.63
N GLN A 23 22.24 -11.63 0.68
CA GLN A 23 23.10 -12.81 0.84
C GLN A 23 24.06 -12.65 2.03
N GLY A 24 24.26 -13.74 2.79
CA GLY A 24 25.14 -13.76 3.97
C GLY A 24 24.57 -13.08 5.22
N GLN A 25 23.33 -12.59 5.18
CA GLN A 25 22.64 -12.05 6.34
C GLN A 25 21.63 -13.03 6.93
N TYR A 26 21.63 -13.16 8.26
CA TYR A 26 20.62 -13.92 9.01
C TYR A 26 19.66 -13.00 9.77
N THR A 27 18.48 -13.51 10.09
CA THR A 27 17.52 -12.86 10.98
C THR A 27 16.86 -13.88 11.89
N VAL A 28 16.04 -13.40 12.82
CA VAL A 28 15.11 -14.23 13.60
C VAL A 28 13.72 -13.99 13.05
N LEU A 29 12.89 -15.03 13.00
CA LEU A 29 11.50 -14.97 12.60
C LEU A 29 10.62 -15.32 13.81
N ALA A 30 9.53 -14.59 13.98
CA ALA A 30 8.47 -14.96 14.90
C ALA A 30 7.10 -14.72 14.26
N ALA A 31 6.12 -15.55 14.60
CA ALA A 31 4.76 -15.42 14.10
C ALA A 31 3.73 -15.83 15.16
N PHE A 32 2.60 -15.14 15.18
CA PHE A 32 1.41 -15.56 15.92
C PHE A 32 0.44 -16.21 14.95
N VAL A 33 0.07 -17.45 15.24
CA VAL A 33 -0.84 -18.27 14.44
C VAL A 33 -2.02 -18.64 15.30
N ILE A 34 -3.22 -18.55 14.75
CA ILE A 34 -4.42 -19.01 15.41
C ILE A 34 -4.89 -20.32 14.77
N THR A 35 -5.41 -21.24 15.58
CA THR A 35 -6.05 -22.46 15.10
C THR A 35 -7.43 -22.62 15.73
N SER A 36 -8.31 -23.34 15.03
CA SER A 36 -9.62 -23.75 15.52
C SER A 36 -9.89 -25.16 15.04
N LEU A 37 -10.73 -25.92 15.74
CA LEU A 37 -11.21 -27.22 15.25
C LEU A 37 -12.05 -27.08 13.98
N ALA A 38 -12.73 -25.94 13.80
CA ALA A 38 -13.61 -25.69 12.66
C ALA A 38 -12.88 -25.11 11.43
N HIS A 39 -11.69 -24.52 11.62
CA HIS A 39 -11.01 -23.74 10.58
C HIS A 39 -9.50 -24.06 10.54
N GLY A 40 -8.90 -24.00 9.35
CA GLY A 40 -7.46 -24.18 9.19
C GLY A 40 -6.62 -23.14 9.94
N PRO A 41 -5.31 -23.40 10.15
CA PRO A 41 -4.42 -22.43 10.78
C PRO A 41 -4.39 -21.11 9.99
N LYS A 42 -4.43 -19.98 10.69
CA LYS A 42 -4.26 -18.63 10.11
C LYS A 42 -3.12 -17.91 10.80
N THR A 43 -2.10 -17.51 10.04
CA THR A 43 -1.04 -16.61 10.56
C THR A 43 -1.62 -15.22 10.72
N LEU A 44 -1.75 -14.73 11.96
CA LEU A 44 -2.30 -13.42 12.28
C LEU A 44 -1.25 -12.30 12.20
N ALA A 45 -0.03 -12.62 12.60
CA ALA A 45 1.06 -11.66 12.64
C ALA A 45 2.39 -12.35 12.44
N LEU A 46 3.31 -11.67 11.76
CA LEU A 46 4.63 -12.18 11.44
C LEU A 46 5.64 -11.04 11.48
N ALA A 47 6.82 -11.29 12.03
CA ALA A 47 7.90 -10.33 11.97
C ALA A 47 9.28 -11.00 11.93
N THR A 48 10.25 -10.26 11.42
CA THR A 48 11.66 -10.60 11.52
C THR A 48 12.45 -9.51 12.22
N GLY A 49 13.57 -9.89 12.83
CA GLY A 49 14.53 -8.93 13.37
C GLY A 49 15.22 -9.40 14.64
N ALA A 50 16.40 -8.84 14.89
CA ALA A 50 17.27 -9.18 16.03
C ALA A 50 17.95 -7.96 16.65
N LYS A 51 17.39 -6.76 16.43
CA LYS A 51 18.01 -5.48 16.79
C LYS A 51 17.14 -4.70 17.78
N VAL A 52 17.82 -3.94 18.63
CA VAL A 52 17.21 -3.04 19.62
C VAL A 52 17.94 -1.70 19.60
N LEU A 53 17.21 -0.62 19.84
CA LEU A 53 17.79 0.71 19.98
C LEU A 53 18.44 0.86 21.37
N PRO A 54 19.62 1.49 21.45
CA PRO A 54 20.22 1.85 22.73
C PRO A 54 19.40 2.93 23.43
N THR A 55 19.47 3.00 24.77
CA THR A 55 18.68 3.98 25.55
C THR A 55 18.92 5.42 25.09
N SER A 56 20.17 5.76 24.73
CA SER A 56 20.55 7.08 24.22
C SER A 56 19.93 7.46 22.87
N ARG A 57 19.32 6.52 22.15
CA ARG A 57 18.63 6.77 20.87
C ARG A 57 17.11 6.60 20.97
N ILE A 58 16.57 6.46 22.18
CA ILE A 58 15.14 6.54 22.40
C ILE A 58 14.72 8.00 22.19
N PRO A 59 13.74 8.29 21.30
CA PRO A 59 13.36 9.66 20.98
C PRO A 59 12.82 10.43 22.20
N ASP A 60 13.13 11.72 22.29
CA ASP A 60 12.51 12.63 23.25
C ASP A 60 11.09 13.01 22.81
N ALA A 61 10.32 13.67 23.68
CA ALA A 61 8.98 14.13 23.33
C ALA A 61 9.04 15.21 22.23
N GLY A 62 8.37 14.96 21.10
CA GLY A 62 8.41 15.82 19.91
C GLY A 62 9.24 15.25 18.76
N ASP A 63 10.08 14.25 19.02
CA ASP A 63 10.83 13.55 17.97
C ASP A 63 9.96 12.56 17.18
N ALA A 64 10.48 12.18 16.01
CA ALA A 64 9.92 11.12 15.19
C ALA A 64 9.66 9.83 16.02
N PRO A 65 8.45 9.25 15.99
CA PRO A 65 8.14 7.99 16.62
C PRO A 65 9.03 6.86 16.11
N ARG A 66 9.65 6.11 17.03
CA ARG A 66 10.50 4.95 16.73
C ARG A 66 10.10 3.71 17.51
N LEU A 67 10.39 2.56 16.94
CA LEU A 67 10.32 1.28 17.63
C LEU A 67 11.62 1.03 18.39
N HIS A 68 11.51 0.93 19.72
CA HIS A 68 12.65 0.69 20.62
C HIS A 68 13.23 -0.72 20.45
N ASP A 69 12.35 -1.71 20.30
CA ASP A 69 12.74 -3.12 20.22
C ASP A 69 12.17 -3.73 18.94
N SER A 70 13.07 -4.13 18.04
CA SER A 70 12.77 -4.71 16.73
C SER A 70 13.15 -6.20 16.68
N HIS A 71 13.19 -6.87 17.83
CA HIS A 71 13.22 -8.33 17.85
C HIS A 71 11.91 -8.90 17.30
N ALA A 72 12.02 -10.00 16.56
CA ALA A 72 10.91 -10.62 15.84
C ALA A 72 9.69 -10.89 16.74
N GLU A 73 9.89 -11.48 17.92
CA GLU A 73 8.81 -11.83 18.85
C GLU A 73 8.05 -10.59 19.33
N VAL A 74 8.80 -9.50 19.56
CA VAL A 74 8.24 -8.23 20.03
C VAL A 74 7.45 -7.53 18.93
N LEU A 75 7.99 -7.50 17.70
CA LEU A 75 7.30 -6.91 16.55
C LEU A 75 6.06 -7.71 16.16
N ALA A 76 6.16 -9.04 16.13
CA ALA A 76 5.03 -9.92 15.84
C ALA A 76 3.90 -9.71 16.86
N ARG A 77 4.22 -9.54 18.15
CA ARG A 77 3.21 -9.24 19.19
C ARG A 77 2.56 -7.87 18.97
N ARG A 78 3.30 -6.86 18.49
CA ARG A 78 2.72 -5.53 18.19
C ARG A 78 1.81 -5.59 16.97
N ALA A 79 2.17 -6.39 15.96
CA ALA A 79 1.35 -6.67 14.80
C ALA A 79 0.08 -7.45 15.18
N LEU A 80 0.17 -8.44 16.08
CA LEU A 80 -1.00 -9.13 16.63
C LEU A 80 -1.95 -8.16 17.34
N VAL A 81 -1.44 -7.28 18.21
CA VAL A 81 -2.29 -6.29 18.90
C VAL A 81 -3.02 -5.38 17.91
N ARG A 82 -2.34 -4.97 16.83
CA ARG A 82 -2.97 -4.19 15.77
C ARG A 82 -4.09 -4.98 15.10
N TRP A 83 -3.81 -6.22 14.69
CA TRP A 83 -4.81 -7.09 14.08
C TRP A 83 -6.03 -7.30 14.99
N LEU A 84 -5.83 -7.52 16.29
CA LEU A 84 -6.93 -7.66 17.25
C LEU A 84 -7.83 -6.43 17.30
N TYR A 85 -7.28 -5.22 17.24
CA TYR A 85 -8.09 -3.99 17.16
C TYR A 85 -8.87 -3.91 15.84
N GLU A 86 -8.24 -4.26 14.73
CA GLU A 86 -8.88 -4.23 13.41
C GLU A 86 -9.96 -5.33 13.26
N GLU A 87 -9.77 -6.49 13.88
CA GLU A 87 -10.78 -7.55 13.99
C GLU A 87 -11.96 -7.11 14.87
N ILE A 88 -11.71 -6.44 16.00
CA ILE A 88 -12.77 -5.85 16.83
C ILE A 88 -13.56 -4.80 16.05
N ALA A 89 -12.87 -3.95 15.26
CA ALA A 89 -13.54 -2.95 14.44
C ALA A 89 -14.49 -3.62 13.42
N ARG A 90 -14.01 -4.67 12.72
CA ARG A 90 -14.84 -5.47 11.80
C ARG A 90 -16.04 -6.13 12.50
N ASP A 91 -15.85 -6.64 13.72
CA ASP A 91 -16.95 -7.20 14.51
C ASP A 91 -17.98 -6.12 14.92
N ILE A 92 -17.53 -4.94 15.36
CA ILE A 92 -18.41 -3.81 15.69
C ILE A 92 -19.18 -3.31 14.45
N GLU A 93 -18.54 -3.29 13.29
CA GLU A 93 -19.11 -2.86 12.01
C GLU A 93 -20.07 -3.89 11.40
N GLY A 94 -20.27 -5.05 12.06
CA GLY A 94 -21.27 -6.06 11.74
C GLY A 94 -20.84 -7.11 10.73
N GLU A 95 -19.54 -7.24 10.46
CA GLU A 95 -18.98 -8.38 9.69
C GLU A 95 -18.94 -9.66 10.53
N GLY A 96 -18.86 -9.52 11.86
CA GLY A 96 -18.72 -10.61 12.82
C GLY A 96 -17.32 -11.21 12.86
N SER A 97 -16.84 -11.56 14.05
CA SER A 97 -15.56 -12.26 14.20
C SER A 97 -15.73 -13.78 14.33
N MET A 98 -15.02 -14.52 13.49
CA MET A 98 -14.89 -15.99 13.61
C MET A 98 -13.88 -16.41 14.68
N TRP A 99 -13.06 -15.49 15.20
CA TRP A 99 -11.98 -15.78 16.14
C TRP A 99 -12.26 -15.22 17.54
N LEU A 100 -13.00 -14.11 17.60
CA LEU A 100 -13.33 -13.40 18.82
C LEU A 100 -14.81 -13.57 19.17
N ALA A 101 -15.10 -13.64 20.47
CA ALA A 101 -16.45 -13.54 21.02
C ALA A 101 -16.54 -12.32 21.93
N ARG A 102 -17.66 -11.60 21.84
CA ARG A 102 -17.94 -10.44 22.69
C ARG A 102 -18.83 -10.85 23.87
N GLU A 103 -18.33 -10.62 25.08
CA GLU A 103 -19.04 -10.89 26.33
C GLU A 103 -18.81 -9.73 27.30
N GLU A 104 -19.88 -9.25 27.94
CA GLU A 104 -19.83 -8.14 28.90
C GLU A 104 -19.10 -6.88 28.36
N GLY A 105 -19.26 -6.62 27.06
CA GLY A 105 -18.66 -5.46 26.40
C GLY A 105 -17.17 -5.59 26.06
N ARG A 106 -16.54 -6.74 26.28
CA ARG A 106 -15.15 -7.04 25.88
C ARG A 106 -15.05 -8.26 24.99
N TRP A 107 -14.00 -8.32 24.18
CA TRP A 107 -13.72 -9.42 23.27
C TRP A 107 -12.70 -10.39 23.87
N GLY A 108 -12.96 -11.68 23.80
CA GLY A 108 -11.99 -12.75 24.07
C GLY A 108 -11.84 -13.65 22.84
N LEU A 109 -10.83 -14.53 22.83
CA LEU A 109 -10.85 -15.65 21.88
C LEU A 109 -12.07 -16.53 22.17
N ARG A 110 -12.66 -17.14 21.13
CA ARG A 110 -13.69 -18.18 21.30
C ARG A 110 -13.07 -19.42 21.97
N ASP A 111 -13.89 -20.21 22.64
CA ASP A 111 -13.43 -21.35 23.46
C ASP A 111 -12.65 -22.41 22.65
N GLU A 112 -13.01 -22.61 21.39
CA GLU A 112 -12.38 -23.57 20.47
C GLU A 112 -11.11 -23.05 19.79
N VAL A 113 -10.72 -21.80 20.07
CA VAL A 113 -9.68 -21.08 19.36
C VAL A 113 -8.41 -20.99 20.20
N GLN A 114 -7.28 -21.43 19.63
CA GLN A 114 -5.98 -21.42 20.28
C GLN A 114 -5.00 -20.48 19.58
N LEU A 115 -4.19 -19.77 20.36
CA LEU A 115 -3.14 -18.87 19.90
C LEU A 115 -1.76 -19.48 20.13
N HIS A 116 -1.00 -19.59 19.06
CA HIS A 116 0.33 -20.18 19.07
C HIS A 116 1.38 -19.16 18.68
N LEU A 117 2.55 -19.25 19.31
CA LEU A 117 3.74 -18.48 18.96
C LEU A 117 4.76 -19.40 18.28
N TYR A 118 5.15 -19.07 17.06
CA TYR A 118 6.34 -19.64 16.42
C TYR A 118 7.53 -18.70 16.59
N VAL A 119 8.71 -19.24 16.92
CA VAL A 119 9.99 -18.51 16.89
C VAL A 119 11.07 -19.38 16.26
N SER A 120 11.86 -18.84 15.33
CA SER A 120 12.84 -19.62 14.57
C SER A 120 14.07 -20.05 15.39
N THR A 121 14.25 -19.57 16.61
CA THR A 121 15.38 -19.85 17.51
C THR A 121 14.94 -19.62 18.96
N PRO A 122 15.58 -20.24 19.99
CA PRO A 122 15.26 -19.96 21.38
C PRO A 122 15.26 -18.45 21.71
N PRO A 123 14.15 -17.90 22.25
CA PRO A 123 14.04 -16.47 22.54
C PRO A 123 15.16 -15.97 23.45
N CYS A 124 15.74 -14.82 23.11
CA CYS A 124 16.89 -14.31 23.87
C CYS A 124 16.51 -14.06 25.35
N GLY A 125 17.43 -14.39 26.25
CA GLY A 125 17.25 -14.27 27.70
C GLY A 125 17.41 -15.61 28.39
N ASP A 126 16.69 -15.82 29.50
CA ASP A 126 16.78 -17.04 30.30
C ASP A 126 16.55 -18.32 29.48
N ALA A 127 15.62 -18.29 28.51
CA ALA A 127 15.27 -19.44 27.66
C ALA A 127 16.40 -19.90 26.70
N SER A 128 17.37 -19.05 26.40
CA SER A 128 18.44 -19.35 25.42
C SER A 128 19.82 -19.49 26.05
N THR A 129 19.93 -19.42 27.39
CA THR A 129 21.22 -19.21 28.07
C THR A 129 22.13 -20.43 27.93
N ARG A 130 21.66 -21.64 28.29
CA ARG A 130 22.45 -22.86 28.15
C ARG A 130 22.62 -23.28 26.69
N TYR A 131 21.61 -23.09 25.85
CA TYR A 131 21.70 -23.27 24.38
C TYR A 131 22.85 -22.48 23.77
N LEU A 132 22.96 -21.19 24.11
CA LEU A 132 24.03 -20.35 23.60
C LEU A 132 25.39 -20.73 24.17
N ALA A 133 25.48 -21.11 25.45
CA ALA A 133 26.74 -21.56 26.05
C ALA A 133 27.29 -22.81 25.34
N ALA A 134 26.44 -23.80 25.06
CA ALA A 134 26.82 -25.03 24.35
C ALA A 134 27.26 -24.79 22.89
N SER A 135 26.75 -23.74 22.24
CA SER A 135 27.09 -23.37 20.86
C SER A 135 28.33 -22.48 20.71
N GLN A 136 28.98 -22.06 21.80
CA GLN A 136 30.13 -21.14 21.79
C GLN A 136 31.46 -21.83 22.14
N ASP A 137 32.57 -21.22 21.72
CA ASP A 137 33.91 -21.62 22.15
C ASP A 137 33.99 -21.65 23.70
N PRO A 138 34.47 -22.75 24.31
CA PRO A 138 34.54 -22.90 25.77
C PRO A 138 35.26 -21.76 26.49
N ALA A 139 36.29 -21.16 25.89
CA ALA A 139 37.01 -20.03 26.48
C ALA A 139 36.17 -18.74 26.50
N VAL A 140 35.34 -18.52 25.48
CA VAL A 140 34.41 -17.37 25.39
C VAL A 140 33.21 -17.55 26.34
N ALA A 141 32.77 -18.79 26.53
CA ALA A 141 31.75 -19.13 27.53
C ALA A 141 32.28 -18.87 28.95
N ALA A 142 33.49 -19.34 29.28
CA ALA A 142 34.14 -19.13 30.58
C ALA A 142 34.37 -17.64 30.89
N LEU A 143 34.84 -16.85 29.91
CA LEU A 143 35.03 -15.39 30.05
C LEU A 143 33.75 -14.64 30.45
N LYS A 144 32.57 -15.10 29.99
CA LYS A 144 31.27 -14.48 30.31
C LYS A 144 30.70 -14.92 31.65
N ASP A 145 31.12 -16.08 32.14
CA ASP A 145 30.83 -16.52 33.51
C ASP A 145 31.78 -15.87 34.53
N SER A 146 33.01 -15.53 34.14
CA SER A 146 34.02 -14.94 35.01
C SER A 146 34.08 -13.40 34.97
N SER A 147 33.36 -12.75 34.04
CA SER A 147 33.35 -11.28 33.95
C SER A 147 32.62 -10.67 35.14
N PRO A 148 33.25 -9.78 35.93
CA PRO A 148 32.53 -9.03 36.95
C PRO A 148 31.44 -8.21 36.27
N ALA A 149 30.20 -8.38 36.71
CA ALA A 149 29.06 -7.65 36.17
C ALA A 149 29.37 -6.15 36.20
N PRO A 150 29.30 -5.42 35.06
CA PRO A 150 29.27 -3.98 35.12
C PRO A 150 28.05 -3.62 35.97
N LEU A 151 28.29 -3.03 37.14
CA LEU A 151 27.28 -2.75 38.15
C LEU A 151 26.18 -1.86 37.53
N LEU A 152 25.04 -2.46 37.19
CA LEU A 152 23.77 -1.74 37.08
C LEU A 152 23.29 -1.49 38.51
N GLU A 153 23.94 -0.53 39.18
CA GLU A 153 23.81 -0.23 40.62
C GLU A 153 24.14 -1.46 41.52
N PRO A 154 24.85 -1.31 42.65
CA PRO A 154 25.23 -2.44 43.51
C PRO A 154 24.06 -3.24 44.13
N ASP A 155 22.80 -2.81 43.97
CA ASP A 155 21.65 -3.27 44.77
C ASP A 155 20.49 -3.90 43.96
N SER A 156 20.71 -4.44 42.75
CA SER A 156 19.65 -5.14 41.99
C SER A 156 19.82 -6.68 41.96
N PRO A 157 19.59 -7.39 43.09
CA PRO A 157 19.60 -8.85 43.11
C PRO A 157 18.45 -9.39 42.24
N GLY A 158 18.76 -9.88 41.04
CA GLY A 158 17.79 -10.52 40.15
C GLY A 158 17.77 -10.01 38.71
N LEU A 159 18.61 -9.03 38.36
CA LEU A 159 18.77 -8.53 36.99
C LEU A 159 20.17 -8.82 36.45
N ALA A 160 20.26 -9.32 35.22
CA ALA A 160 21.51 -9.52 34.50
C ALA A 160 21.49 -8.79 33.15
N ARG A 161 22.65 -8.35 32.68
CA ARG A 161 22.77 -7.73 31.36
C ARG A 161 23.12 -8.78 30.31
N GLY A 162 22.32 -8.86 29.25
CA GLY A 162 22.61 -9.72 28.12
C GLY A 162 22.92 -11.16 28.51
N ARG A 163 24.14 -11.59 28.20
CA ARG A 163 24.65 -12.96 28.44
C ARG A 163 25.59 -13.04 29.65
N ASP A 164 25.65 -12.01 30.47
CA ASP A 164 26.53 -11.99 31.63
C ASP A 164 26.02 -13.02 32.66
N GLY A 165 26.92 -13.85 33.18
CA GLY A 165 26.64 -14.96 34.10
C GLY A 165 25.68 -16.01 33.50
N TYR A 166 26.17 -16.87 32.60
CA TYR A 166 25.40 -17.96 31.99
C TYR A 166 24.85 -18.93 33.05
N GLY A 167 25.59 -19.16 34.14
CA GLY A 167 25.13 -20.02 35.24
C GLY A 167 23.95 -19.48 36.05
N ARG A 168 23.60 -18.19 35.93
CA ARG A 168 22.49 -17.57 36.68
C ARG A 168 21.18 -17.75 35.91
N LEU A 169 20.47 -18.83 36.23
CA LEU A 169 19.17 -19.16 35.64
C LEU A 169 18.01 -18.50 36.40
N GLY A 170 16.89 -18.27 35.71
CA GLY A 170 15.66 -17.72 36.29
C GLY A 170 15.66 -16.20 36.51
N VAL A 171 16.80 -15.53 36.34
CA VAL A 171 16.93 -14.08 36.52
C VAL A 171 16.38 -13.28 35.34
N LEU A 172 15.96 -12.04 35.59
CA LEU A 172 15.59 -11.09 34.54
C LEU A 172 16.83 -10.70 33.72
N ARG A 173 16.67 -10.49 32.42
CA ARG A 173 17.76 -10.12 31.52
C ARG A 173 17.42 -8.92 30.65
N THR A 174 18.40 -8.03 30.43
CA THR A 174 18.28 -6.93 29.44
C THR A 174 18.97 -7.27 28.13
N LYS A 175 18.55 -6.61 27.05
CA LYS A 175 19.27 -6.60 25.77
C LYS A 175 20.38 -5.52 25.81
N PRO A 176 21.30 -5.47 24.83
CA PRO A 176 21.67 -6.54 23.90
C PRO A 176 22.51 -7.62 24.61
N GLY A 177 22.59 -8.81 24.02
CA GLY A 177 23.44 -9.91 24.53
C GLY A 177 24.94 -9.74 24.32
N ARG A 178 25.38 -8.55 23.87
CA ARG A 178 26.76 -8.24 23.46
C ARG A 178 27.37 -7.24 24.43
N ALA A 179 28.53 -7.58 24.99
CA ALA A 179 29.21 -6.76 25.99
C ALA A 179 29.57 -5.38 25.45
N ASP A 180 30.05 -5.31 24.20
CA ASP A 180 30.50 -4.12 23.46
C ASP A 180 29.38 -3.19 22.96
N SER A 181 28.13 -3.66 22.96
CA SER A 181 27.01 -2.87 22.45
C SER A 181 26.47 -1.90 23.51
N PRO A 182 26.01 -0.67 23.19
CA PRO A 182 25.54 0.25 24.22
C PRO A 182 24.33 -0.29 25.01
N PRO A 183 24.17 0.07 26.30
CA PRO A 183 23.09 -0.44 27.13
C PRO A 183 21.70 -0.01 26.62
N THR A 184 20.70 -0.87 26.84
CA THR A 184 19.29 -0.56 26.58
C THR A 184 18.42 -0.94 27.77
N THR A 185 17.28 -0.25 27.92
CA THR A 185 16.24 -0.58 28.92
C THR A 185 15.29 -1.69 28.44
N ALA A 186 15.52 -2.27 27.26
CA ALA A 186 14.69 -3.35 26.75
C ALA A 186 15.00 -4.67 27.45
N MET A 187 13.99 -5.23 28.12
CA MET A 187 14.06 -6.59 28.65
C MET A 187 14.15 -7.65 27.55
N SER A 188 14.63 -8.84 27.92
CA SER A 188 14.81 -9.98 27.03
C SER A 188 13.47 -10.48 26.46
N CYS A 189 13.51 -11.21 25.35
CA CYS A 189 12.29 -11.78 24.75
C CYS A 189 11.68 -12.84 25.66
N ALA A 190 12.50 -13.65 26.34
CA ALA A 190 12.02 -14.65 27.29
C ALA A 190 11.26 -14.02 28.47
N ASP A 191 11.78 -12.92 29.05
CA ASP A 191 11.08 -12.20 30.12
C ASP A 191 9.78 -11.54 29.63
N LYS A 192 9.75 -11.07 28.37
CA LYS A 192 8.53 -10.51 27.76
C LYS A 192 7.48 -11.58 27.50
N ILE A 193 7.86 -12.75 27.01
CA ILE A 193 6.94 -13.89 26.83
C ILE A 193 6.38 -14.30 28.19
N ALA A 194 7.21 -14.40 29.22
CA ALA A 194 6.77 -14.70 30.58
C ALA A 194 5.79 -13.65 31.14
N ALA A 195 6.03 -12.37 30.86
CA ALA A 195 5.07 -11.33 31.21
C ALA A 195 3.75 -11.46 30.42
N TRP A 196 3.77 -11.95 29.18
CA TRP A 196 2.55 -12.22 28.40
C TRP A 196 1.80 -13.45 28.90
N SER A 197 2.48 -14.43 29.47
CA SER A 197 1.88 -15.58 30.16
C SER A 197 1.02 -15.17 31.36
N VAL A 198 1.24 -13.98 31.92
CA VAL A 198 0.46 -13.44 33.05
C VAL A 198 -0.51 -12.35 32.60
N LEU A 199 0.00 -11.37 31.85
CA LEU A 199 -0.73 -10.14 31.51
C LEU A 199 -1.50 -10.22 30.19
N GLY A 200 -1.32 -11.32 29.46
CA GLY A 200 -1.79 -11.51 28.10
C GLY A 200 -1.04 -10.66 27.07
N VAL A 201 -1.22 -11.02 25.79
CA VAL A 201 -0.55 -10.37 24.65
C VAL A 201 -1.16 -9.02 24.28
N GLN A 202 -2.38 -8.69 24.72
CA GLN A 202 -3.11 -7.46 24.40
C GLN A 202 -2.50 -6.20 25.04
N GLY A 203 -1.93 -6.34 26.25
CA GLY A 203 -1.36 -5.23 27.02
C GLY A 203 -2.38 -4.20 27.52
N ALA A 204 -1.89 -3.20 28.27
CA ALA A 204 -2.75 -2.26 29.02
C ALA A 204 -3.84 -1.59 28.18
N LEU A 205 -3.51 -0.95 27.04
CA LEU A 205 -4.55 -0.30 26.22
C LEU A 205 -5.53 -1.32 25.63
N GLY A 206 -5.02 -2.47 25.18
CA GLY A 206 -5.85 -3.56 24.65
C GLY A 206 -6.86 -4.05 25.67
N SER A 207 -6.48 -4.13 26.95
CA SER A 207 -7.36 -4.62 28.02
C SER A 207 -8.65 -3.81 28.22
N ALA A 208 -8.73 -2.58 27.69
CA ALA A 208 -9.95 -1.79 27.69
C ALA A 208 -11.09 -2.48 26.92
N VAL A 209 -10.75 -3.20 25.85
CA VAL A 209 -11.70 -3.84 24.94
C VAL A 209 -11.48 -5.35 24.85
N LEU A 210 -10.31 -5.86 25.21
CA LEU A 210 -9.98 -7.28 25.17
C LEU A 210 -9.93 -7.88 26.58
N LYS A 211 -10.49 -9.08 26.74
CA LYS A 211 -10.11 -10.01 27.82
C LYS A 211 -8.65 -10.43 27.64
N PRO A 212 -7.94 -10.89 28.69
CA PRO A 212 -6.57 -11.37 28.54
C PRO A 212 -6.49 -12.52 27.52
N ILE A 213 -5.61 -12.36 26.53
CA ILE A 213 -5.35 -13.39 25.50
C ILE A 213 -3.98 -14.00 25.79
N TYR A 214 -3.94 -15.31 25.97
CA TYR A 214 -2.75 -16.07 26.34
C TYR A 214 -2.20 -16.86 25.15
N ILE A 215 -0.96 -17.33 25.29
CA ILE A 215 -0.31 -18.19 24.31
C ILE A 215 -0.49 -19.64 24.78
N ASP A 216 -1.08 -20.48 23.93
CA ASP A 216 -1.33 -21.90 24.21
C ASP A 216 -0.09 -22.75 23.98
N SER A 217 0.68 -22.45 22.94
CA SER A 217 1.93 -23.13 22.67
C SER A 217 2.99 -22.26 22.02
N VAL A 218 4.26 -22.59 22.29
CA VAL A 218 5.43 -21.98 21.68
C VAL A 218 6.19 -23.05 20.89
N THR A 219 6.28 -22.88 19.57
CA THR A 219 7.06 -23.75 18.69
C THR A 219 8.40 -23.08 18.34
N ILE A 220 9.51 -23.75 18.63
CA ILE A 220 10.86 -23.20 18.55
C ILE A 220 11.71 -23.96 17.53
N GLY A 221 12.34 -23.22 16.60
CA GLY A 221 13.31 -23.76 15.63
C GLY A 221 14.75 -23.85 16.15
N GLU A 222 15.65 -24.43 15.35
CA GLU A 222 17.10 -24.62 15.63
C GLU A 222 17.46 -25.54 16.82
N VAL A 223 16.49 -26.19 17.47
CA VAL A 223 16.74 -27.08 18.63
C VAL A 223 16.67 -28.57 18.28
N ALA A 224 15.78 -28.97 17.35
CA ALA A 224 15.58 -30.36 16.97
C ALA A 224 16.22 -30.67 15.60
N GLY A 225 16.83 -31.84 15.43
CA GLY A 225 17.43 -32.31 14.16
C GLY A 225 18.77 -33.04 14.35
N GLN A 226 19.19 -33.85 13.37
CA GLN A 226 20.40 -34.70 13.46
C GLN A 226 21.73 -33.93 13.47
N GLU A 227 21.73 -32.65 13.09
CA GLU A 227 22.94 -31.81 12.99
C GLU A 227 23.12 -30.85 14.18
N VAL A 228 22.20 -30.88 15.15
CA VAL A 228 22.15 -29.93 16.26
C VAL A 228 22.81 -30.57 17.50
N ASN A 229 24.05 -30.18 17.82
CA ASN A 229 24.79 -30.68 18.98
C ASN A 229 24.36 -29.97 20.30
N VAL A 230 23.06 -29.95 20.59
CA VAL A 230 22.51 -29.40 21.84
C VAL A 230 21.41 -30.30 22.39
N ASP A 231 21.40 -30.43 23.70
CA ASP A 231 20.42 -31.23 24.43
C ASP A 231 19.02 -30.57 24.40
N GLU A 232 18.10 -31.17 23.65
CA GLU A 232 16.71 -30.70 23.54
C GLU A 232 16.02 -30.64 24.91
N MET A 233 16.30 -31.59 25.81
CA MET A 233 15.70 -31.64 27.15
C MET A 233 16.14 -30.44 27.98
N MET A 234 17.43 -30.10 27.92
CA MET A 234 17.98 -28.92 28.58
C MET A 234 17.32 -27.62 28.07
N VAL A 235 17.13 -27.47 26.75
CA VAL A 235 16.47 -26.28 26.19
C VAL A 235 14.99 -26.24 26.56
N ARG A 236 14.33 -27.40 26.64
CA ARG A 236 12.95 -27.52 27.11
C ARG A 236 12.79 -27.03 28.55
N GLU A 237 13.65 -27.49 29.46
CA GLU A 237 13.68 -27.03 30.84
C GLU A 237 13.89 -25.51 30.94
N ASP A 238 14.80 -24.96 30.11
CA ASP A 238 15.05 -23.52 30.05
C ASP A 238 13.81 -22.75 29.61
N CYS A 239 13.11 -23.21 28.57
CA CYS A 239 11.89 -22.57 28.09
C CYS A 239 10.76 -22.66 29.11
N VAL A 240 10.54 -23.82 29.72
CA VAL A 240 9.52 -24.04 30.76
C VAL A 240 9.77 -23.11 31.94
N ARG A 241 11.00 -23.08 32.48
CA ARG A 241 11.38 -22.17 33.56
C ARG A 241 11.18 -20.71 33.16
N ALA A 242 11.70 -20.32 32.01
CA ALA A 242 11.77 -18.93 31.59
C ALA A 242 10.38 -18.33 31.30
N PHE A 243 9.49 -19.07 30.64
CA PHE A 243 8.18 -18.56 30.20
C PHE A 243 7.09 -18.65 31.26
N ALA A 244 7.19 -19.56 32.23
CA ALA A 244 6.17 -19.68 33.28
C ALA A 244 6.68 -20.23 34.61
N GLY A 245 7.62 -21.19 34.60
CA GLY A 245 8.03 -21.92 35.81
C GLY A 245 8.50 -21.03 36.96
N ARG A 246 9.23 -19.95 36.67
CA ARG A 246 9.68 -18.97 37.69
C ARG A 246 8.58 -18.01 38.20
N LEU A 247 7.35 -18.18 37.74
CA LEU A 247 6.19 -17.36 38.10
C LEU A 247 5.10 -18.17 38.84
N ARG A 248 5.28 -19.47 39.03
CA ARG A 248 4.26 -20.39 39.60
C ARG A 248 3.81 -20.03 41.02
N ASP A 249 4.72 -19.48 41.82
CA ASP A 249 4.44 -19.11 43.22
C ASP A 249 3.77 -17.74 43.37
N MET A 250 3.50 -17.05 42.26
CA MET A 250 2.87 -15.73 42.27
C MET A 250 1.41 -15.82 42.74
N GLN A 251 1.02 -14.93 43.66
CA GLN A 251 -0.34 -14.84 44.20
C GLN A 251 -0.90 -13.43 44.05
N GLY A 252 -2.22 -13.27 44.27
CA GLY A 252 -2.87 -11.96 44.33
C GLY A 252 -3.16 -11.31 42.97
N LEU A 253 -3.15 -12.09 41.88
CA LEU A 253 -3.63 -11.59 40.59
C LEU A 253 -5.10 -11.19 40.67
N PRO A 254 -5.50 -10.07 40.03
CA PRO A 254 -6.89 -9.67 39.99
C PRO A 254 -7.72 -10.60 39.10
N GLU A 255 -9.03 -10.59 39.30
CA GLU A 255 -9.98 -11.40 38.53
C GLU A 255 -9.80 -11.24 37.01
N GLY A 256 -9.87 -12.36 36.29
CA GLY A 256 -9.66 -12.46 34.85
C GLY A 256 -8.19 -12.58 34.42
N TYR A 257 -7.23 -12.44 35.34
CA TYR A 257 -5.80 -12.68 35.07
C TYR A 257 -5.31 -13.93 35.79
N ALA A 258 -4.55 -14.76 35.07
CA ALA A 258 -3.90 -15.96 35.62
C ALA A 258 -2.51 -16.15 34.99
N LEU A 259 -1.70 -17.03 35.58
CA LEU A 259 -0.52 -17.57 34.92
C LEU A 259 -0.95 -18.65 33.93
N HIS A 260 -0.62 -18.47 32.65
CA HIS A 260 -0.83 -19.46 31.61
C HIS A 260 0.50 -20.12 31.24
N GLU A 261 0.59 -21.45 31.30
CA GLU A 261 1.81 -22.17 30.93
C GLU A 261 1.71 -22.65 29.48
N PRO A 262 2.42 -22.03 28.52
CA PRO A 262 2.38 -22.49 27.14
C PRO A 262 3.08 -23.85 26.99
N THR A 263 2.51 -24.72 26.17
CA THR A 263 3.17 -25.97 25.78
C THR A 263 4.37 -25.68 24.88
N ILE A 264 5.52 -26.31 25.13
CA ILE A 264 6.75 -26.09 24.36
C ILE A 264 6.92 -27.19 23.32
N HIS A 265 7.12 -26.79 22.07
CA HIS A 265 7.44 -27.70 20.98
C HIS A 265 8.72 -27.26 20.27
N PHE A 266 9.44 -28.23 19.71
CA PHE A 266 10.55 -27.98 18.81
C PHE A 266 10.20 -28.49 17.43
N THR A 267 10.76 -27.85 16.40
CA THR A 267 10.56 -28.24 15.01
C THR A 267 11.91 -28.49 14.35
N PRO A 268 12.08 -29.60 13.62
CA PRO A 268 13.30 -29.85 12.85
C PRO A 268 13.33 -29.07 11.53
N ARG A 269 12.22 -28.42 11.15
CA ARG A 269 12.15 -27.63 9.92
C ARG A 269 13.03 -26.37 10.04
N PRO A 270 14.05 -26.21 9.18
CA PRO A 270 14.92 -25.04 9.25
C PRO A 270 14.20 -23.80 8.74
N PHE A 271 14.49 -22.66 9.39
CA PHE A 271 14.17 -21.36 8.82
C PHE A 271 15.32 -20.94 7.88
N PRO A 272 15.08 -20.70 6.58
CA PRO A 272 16.16 -20.51 5.59
C PRO A 272 17.10 -19.32 5.85
N TYR A 273 16.61 -18.31 6.57
CA TYR A 273 17.40 -17.14 6.94
C TYR A 273 17.88 -17.18 8.40
N SER A 274 17.84 -18.35 9.03
CA SER A 274 18.41 -18.57 10.36
C SER A 274 19.93 -18.46 10.34
N ARG A 275 20.55 -18.36 11.52
CA ARG A 275 22.00 -18.20 11.60
C ARG A 275 22.70 -19.46 11.09
N THR A 276 22.18 -20.63 11.45
CA THR A 276 22.73 -21.93 11.05
C THR A 276 22.64 -22.14 9.54
N GLU A 277 21.45 -21.95 8.94
CA GLU A 277 21.27 -22.11 7.49
C GLU A 277 22.15 -21.15 6.67
N VAL A 278 22.26 -19.90 7.10
CA VAL A 278 23.13 -18.92 6.42
C VAL A 278 24.60 -19.28 6.55
N ALA A 279 25.02 -19.87 7.68
CA ALA A 279 26.39 -20.37 7.85
C ALA A 279 26.69 -21.56 6.92
N LEU A 280 25.76 -22.52 6.85
CA LEU A 280 25.87 -23.70 5.98
C LEU A 280 25.91 -23.30 4.50
N ALA A 281 25.08 -22.34 4.09
CA ALA A 281 25.06 -21.84 2.72
C ALA A 281 26.29 -20.99 2.34
N ASN A 282 27.10 -20.53 3.30
CA ASN A 282 28.26 -19.66 3.06
C ASN A 282 29.50 -20.14 3.84
N LEU A 283 29.95 -21.36 3.54
CA LEU A 283 31.14 -21.96 4.16
C LEU A 283 32.36 -21.02 4.10
N GLY A 284 32.98 -20.77 5.25
CA GLY A 284 34.16 -19.90 5.38
C GLY A 284 33.86 -18.42 5.66
N ALA A 285 32.59 -17.98 5.61
CA ALA A 285 32.18 -16.62 5.98
C ALA A 285 31.38 -16.61 7.29
N THR A 286 31.63 -15.62 8.16
CA THR A 286 30.85 -15.45 9.40
C THR A 286 29.52 -14.75 9.10
N PRO A 287 28.34 -15.37 9.38
CA PRO A 287 27.05 -14.76 9.13
C PRO A 287 26.86 -13.45 9.89
N LYS A 288 26.27 -12.44 9.24
CA LYS A 288 25.97 -11.13 9.85
C LYS A 288 24.47 -11.02 10.10
N SER A 289 24.07 -10.53 11.27
CA SER A 289 22.65 -10.27 11.55
C SER A 289 22.15 -9.11 10.68
N SER A 290 20.96 -9.24 10.10
CA SER A 290 20.33 -8.16 9.34
C SER A 290 20.05 -6.93 10.22
N ASN A 291 20.19 -5.75 9.63
CA ASN A 291 19.77 -4.49 10.22
C ASN A 291 18.31 -4.14 9.89
N GLU A 292 17.71 -4.88 8.95
CA GLU A 292 16.32 -4.76 8.58
C GLU A 292 15.46 -5.67 9.46
N SER A 293 14.27 -5.19 9.78
CA SER A 293 13.22 -5.95 10.46
C SER A 293 11.94 -5.81 9.67
N LEU A 294 11.31 -6.92 9.33
CA LEU A 294 10.03 -6.95 8.63
C LEU A 294 8.90 -7.13 9.65
N VAL A 295 7.76 -6.50 9.43
CA VAL A 295 6.56 -6.71 10.27
C VAL A 295 5.28 -6.65 9.43
N TRP A 296 4.44 -7.66 9.61
CA TRP A 296 3.21 -7.90 8.88
C TRP A 296 2.12 -8.42 9.82
N HIS A 297 0.86 -8.11 9.50
CA HIS A 297 -0.32 -8.72 10.11
C HIS A 297 -1.33 -9.07 9.02
N ALA A 298 -2.16 -10.09 9.29
CA ALA A 298 -3.22 -10.55 8.42
C ALA A 298 -4.27 -9.48 8.16
N ASP A 299 -5.03 -9.66 7.08
CA ASP A 299 -6.16 -8.81 6.69
C ASP A 299 -5.81 -7.32 6.51
N SER A 300 -4.51 -6.98 6.57
CA SER A 300 -4.02 -5.63 6.36
C SER A 300 -4.06 -5.32 4.87
N PRO A 301 -4.65 -4.19 4.43
CA PRO A 301 -4.64 -3.78 3.03
C PRO A 301 -3.26 -3.26 2.57
N PHE A 302 -2.24 -3.36 3.41
CA PHE A 302 -0.91 -2.80 3.18
C PHE A 302 0.15 -3.92 3.21
N PRO A 303 1.19 -3.83 2.37
CA PRO A 303 2.27 -4.82 2.35
C PRO A 303 3.05 -4.85 3.69
N PRO A 304 3.88 -5.89 3.91
CA PRO A 304 4.81 -5.93 5.03
C PRO A 304 5.63 -4.64 5.17
N GLU A 305 5.75 -4.12 6.39
CA GLU A 305 6.55 -2.94 6.67
C GLU A 305 7.99 -3.34 6.99
N ILE A 306 8.95 -2.72 6.33
CA ILE A 306 10.37 -2.94 6.61
C ILE A 306 10.91 -1.75 7.42
N LEU A 307 11.62 -2.07 8.49
CA LEU A 307 12.12 -1.14 9.48
C LEU A 307 13.65 -1.23 9.59
N ILE A 308 14.31 -0.07 9.68
CA ILE A 308 15.74 0.06 9.94
C ILE A 308 15.92 1.00 11.13
N GLY A 309 16.50 0.50 12.22
CA GLY A 309 16.69 1.31 13.45
C GLY A 309 15.38 1.85 14.02
N GLY A 310 14.30 1.07 13.92
CA GLY A 310 12.98 1.43 14.43
C GLY A 310 12.22 2.48 13.61
N LEU A 311 12.72 2.85 12.42
CA LEU A 311 12.06 3.72 11.44
C LEU A 311 11.68 2.95 10.18
N ARG A 312 10.65 3.39 9.46
CA ARG A 312 10.26 2.83 8.17
C ARG A 312 11.37 3.00 7.13
N ARG A 313 11.72 1.93 6.43
CA ARG A 313 12.75 1.92 5.37
C ARG A 313 12.42 2.94 4.28
N GLY A 314 13.44 3.64 3.80
CA GLY A 314 13.30 4.69 2.77
C GLY A 314 12.89 6.06 3.32
N VAL A 315 12.60 6.19 4.61
CA VAL A 315 12.28 7.49 5.22
C VAL A 315 13.56 8.19 5.67
N SER A 316 13.85 9.34 5.05
CA SER A 316 14.94 10.21 5.51
C SER A 316 14.67 10.71 6.94
N PRO A 317 15.67 10.78 7.85
CA PRO A 317 15.49 11.26 9.22
C PRO A 317 14.78 12.61 9.32
N LYS A 318 15.00 13.51 8.35
CA LYS A 318 14.34 14.82 8.27
C LYS A 318 12.83 14.75 8.04
N HIS A 319 12.31 13.64 7.52
CA HIS A 319 10.89 13.44 7.28
C HIS A 319 10.22 12.56 8.33
N ALA A 320 11.00 11.88 9.18
CA ALA A 320 10.50 10.89 10.11
C ALA A 320 9.50 11.45 11.16
N HIS A 321 9.50 12.77 11.39
CA HIS A 321 8.54 13.43 12.28
C HIS A 321 7.14 13.55 11.66
N LYS A 322 6.98 13.43 10.33
CA LYS A 322 5.66 13.55 9.67
C LYS A 322 4.85 12.28 9.86
N GLU A 323 3.58 12.44 10.24
CA GLU A 323 2.67 11.34 10.60
C GLU A 323 2.58 10.21 9.58
N ARG A 324 2.49 10.54 8.28
CA ARG A 324 2.43 9.55 7.18
C ARG A 324 3.63 8.60 7.10
N PHE A 325 4.75 8.95 7.76
CA PHE A 325 5.97 8.16 7.77
C PHE A 325 6.23 7.44 9.10
N TRP A 326 5.33 7.59 10.08
CA TRP A 326 5.46 6.89 11.36
C TRP A 326 5.28 5.38 11.17
N PRO A 327 6.07 4.55 11.88
CA PRO A 327 5.86 3.11 11.81
C PRO A 327 4.46 2.73 12.31
N ARG A 328 3.73 1.90 11.56
CA ARG A 328 2.32 1.55 11.88
C ARG A 328 2.16 0.82 13.22
N TYR A 329 3.26 0.24 13.68
CA TYR A 329 3.32 -0.53 14.92
C TYR A 329 3.95 0.28 16.05
N ALA A 330 4.30 1.57 15.87
CA ALA A 330 4.84 2.43 16.92
C ALA A 330 3.80 2.70 18.04
N LYS A 331 4.26 3.20 19.20
CA LYS A 331 3.37 3.48 20.35
C LYS A 331 2.22 4.44 19.98
N ILE A 332 2.51 5.47 19.20
CA ILE A 332 1.53 6.49 18.80
C ILE A 332 0.47 5.92 17.86
N ALA A 333 0.87 5.10 16.88
CA ALA A 333 -0.05 4.48 15.94
C ALA A 333 -1.02 3.51 16.63
N LEU A 334 -0.52 2.71 17.58
CA LEU A 334 -1.38 1.83 18.41
C LEU A 334 -2.28 2.62 19.37
N LEU A 335 -1.84 3.79 19.86
CA LEU A 335 -2.70 4.66 20.65
C LEU A 335 -3.84 5.23 19.80
N GLN A 336 -3.54 5.73 18.60
CA GLN A 336 -4.56 6.26 17.68
C GLN A 336 -5.60 5.19 17.34
N LEU A 337 -5.16 3.96 17.07
CA LEU A 337 -6.06 2.84 16.80
C LEU A 337 -6.92 2.48 18.02
N HIS A 338 -6.34 2.47 19.21
CA HIS A 338 -7.07 2.28 20.47
C HIS A 338 -8.16 3.34 20.66
N LEU A 339 -7.83 4.62 20.49
CA LEU A 339 -8.77 5.73 20.66
C LEU A 339 -9.91 5.66 19.64
N ARG A 340 -9.61 5.31 18.38
CA ARG A 340 -10.64 5.08 17.36
C ARG A 340 -11.57 3.94 17.74
N THR A 341 -11.02 2.82 18.24
CA THR A 341 -11.82 1.67 18.67
C THR A 341 -12.74 2.04 19.84
N LEU A 342 -12.25 2.82 20.81
CA LEU A 342 -13.08 3.32 21.91
C LEU A 342 -14.20 4.25 21.40
N ALA A 343 -13.91 5.10 20.42
CA ALA A 343 -14.90 6.00 19.84
C ALA A 343 -16.02 5.25 19.08
N LEU A 344 -15.72 4.07 18.51
CA LEU A 344 -16.73 3.18 17.92
C LEU A 344 -17.66 2.56 18.97
N LEU A 345 -17.17 2.38 20.21
CA LEU A 345 -17.94 1.78 21.31
C LEU A 345 -18.81 2.79 22.05
N ALA A 346 -18.29 4.00 22.26
CA ALA A 346 -19.01 5.09 22.90
C ALA A 346 -18.48 6.43 22.41
N PRO A 347 -19.36 7.42 22.13
CA PRO A 347 -18.94 8.74 21.68
C PRO A 347 -18.05 9.41 22.76
N PRO A 348 -16.95 10.06 22.35
CA PRO A 348 -16.03 10.71 23.29
C PRO A 348 -16.70 11.87 24.03
N ASP A 349 -16.39 12.06 25.32
CA ASP A 349 -16.89 13.21 26.09
C ASP A 349 -16.34 14.51 25.48
N PRO A 350 -17.20 15.42 24.99
CA PRO A 350 -16.78 16.67 24.37
C PRO A 350 -16.06 17.63 25.35
N ARG A 351 -16.08 17.36 26.65
CA ARG A 351 -15.35 18.11 27.69
C ARG A 351 -14.03 17.45 28.11
N GLY A 352 -13.68 16.30 27.50
CA GLY A 352 -12.47 15.56 27.82
C GLY A 352 -11.20 16.29 27.39
N HIS A 353 -10.28 16.51 28.33
CA HIS A 353 -8.95 17.03 28.02
C HIS A 353 -8.12 15.96 27.32
N ALA A 354 -7.25 16.36 26.38
CA ALA A 354 -6.31 15.44 25.72
C ALA A 354 -5.38 14.78 26.77
N LEU A 355 -5.58 13.48 27.00
CA LEU A 355 -4.78 12.72 27.96
C LEU A 355 -3.46 12.26 27.31
N SER A 356 -2.39 12.22 28.11
CA SER A 356 -1.13 11.65 27.66
C SER A 356 -1.25 10.14 27.43
N TYR A 357 -0.37 9.56 26.60
CA TYR A 357 -0.28 8.10 26.45
C TYR A 357 -0.13 7.38 27.80
N HIS A 358 0.60 7.99 28.74
CA HIS A 358 0.76 7.46 30.09
C HIS A 358 -0.57 7.46 30.84
N ALA A 359 -1.33 8.56 30.79
CA ALA A 359 -2.63 8.67 31.44
C ALA A 359 -3.64 7.65 30.90
N HIS A 360 -3.70 7.45 29.58
CA HIS A 360 -4.53 6.38 28.99
C HIS A 360 -4.15 4.97 29.45
N LYS A 361 -2.88 4.75 29.82
CA LYS A 361 -2.43 3.48 30.39
C LYS A 361 -2.67 3.34 31.89
N HIS A 362 -2.95 4.42 32.60
CA HIS A 362 -3.15 4.40 34.06
C HIS A 362 -4.41 5.19 34.43
N PRO A 363 -5.60 4.81 33.92
CA PRO A 363 -6.83 5.39 34.40
C PRO A 363 -7.08 4.97 35.86
N PRO A 364 -7.90 5.73 36.61
CA PRO A 364 -8.17 5.43 38.03
C PRO A 364 -9.01 4.16 38.22
N ALA A 365 -9.78 3.74 37.22
CA ALA A 365 -10.68 2.59 37.29
C ALA A 365 -10.85 1.91 35.92
N GLY A 366 -11.59 0.81 35.90
CA GLY A 366 -11.90 0.04 34.69
C GLY A 366 -10.85 -1.01 34.31
N PRO A 367 -11.02 -1.71 33.18
CA PRO A 367 -10.20 -2.86 32.80
C PRO A 367 -8.70 -2.57 32.69
N ILE A 368 -8.33 -1.37 32.22
CA ILE A 368 -6.92 -0.96 32.16
C ILE A 368 -6.31 -0.84 33.56
N ALA A 369 -7.05 -0.32 34.55
CA ALA A 369 -6.58 -0.25 35.93
C ALA A 369 -6.40 -1.65 36.53
N VAL A 370 -7.29 -2.60 36.19
CA VAL A 370 -7.15 -4.01 36.57
C VAL A 370 -5.86 -4.61 35.98
N HIS A 371 -5.59 -4.36 34.69
CA HIS A 371 -4.35 -4.79 34.04
C HIS A 371 -3.11 -4.22 34.72
N GLN A 372 -3.14 -2.96 35.14
CA GLN A 372 -2.02 -2.35 35.85
C GLN A 372 -1.81 -2.97 37.23
N ARG A 373 -2.88 -3.31 37.96
CA ARG A 373 -2.75 -4.08 39.21
C ARG A 373 -2.12 -5.45 38.98
N ALA A 374 -2.55 -6.19 37.95
CA ALA A 374 -1.91 -7.47 37.59
C ALA A 374 -0.42 -7.27 37.25
N LYS A 375 -0.09 -6.18 36.55
CA LYS A 375 1.29 -5.83 36.23
C LYS A 375 2.10 -5.43 37.46
N ASP A 376 1.49 -4.78 38.45
CA ASP A 376 2.16 -4.41 39.70
C ASP A 376 2.35 -5.63 40.61
N VAL A 377 1.47 -6.64 40.57
CA VAL A 377 1.74 -7.95 41.22
C VAL A 377 2.98 -8.61 40.60
N LEU A 378 3.13 -8.54 39.28
CA LEU A 378 4.27 -9.12 38.57
C LEU A 378 5.57 -8.31 38.75
N MET A 379 5.51 -6.99 38.55
CA MET A 379 6.66 -6.09 38.37
C MET A 379 6.76 -4.99 39.44
N GLY A 380 5.91 -5.02 40.47
CA GLY A 380 5.96 -4.10 41.60
C GLY A 380 6.92 -4.58 42.68
N ALA A 381 7.00 -3.83 43.77
CA ALA A 381 7.83 -4.20 44.92
C ALA A 381 7.39 -5.56 45.48
N GLY A 382 8.33 -6.49 45.65
CA GLY A 382 8.05 -7.85 46.11
C GLY A 382 7.50 -8.81 45.04
N GLY A 383 7.20 -8.32 43.82
CA GLY A 383 6.82 -9.17 42.70
C GLY A 383 8.01 -9.99 42.15
N PRO A 384 7.74 -11.13 41.50
CA PRO A 384 8.81 -12.00 40.98
C PRO A 384 9.66 -11.30 39.91
N PHE A 385 9.10 -10.31 39.20
CA PHE A 385 9.81 -9.47 38.23
C PHE A 385 10.03 -8.03 38.74
N SER A 386 10.20 -7.84 40.04
CA SER A 386 10.49 -6.52 40.65
C SER A 386 11.71 -5.81 40.07
N GLY A 387 12.71 -6.55 39.58
CA GLY A 387 13.90 -6.01 38.88
C GLY A 387 13.66 -5.55 37.43
N TRP A 388 12.41 -5.49 36.97
CA TRP A 388 12.08 -5.13 35.59
C TRP A 388 12.41 -3.66 35.29
N LEU A 389 13.33 -3.43 34.35
CA LEU A 389 13.62 -2.06 33.91
C LEU A 389 12.43 -1.46 33.16
N ARG A 390 11.84 -0.42 33.77
CA ARG A 390 10.84 0.41 33.11
C ARG A 390 11.62 1.47 32.32
N GLY A 391 11.36 1.58 31.01
CA GLY A 391 11.93 2.68 30.23
C GLY A 391 11.51 3.99 30.88
N ALA A 392 12.47 4.86 31.21
CA ALA A 392 12.23 6.13 31.86
C ALA A 392 11.19 6.94 31.05
N GLY A 393 9.92 6.85 31.45
CA GLY A 393 8.97 7.88 31.10
C GLY A 393 9.42 9.09 31.88
N ARG A 394 10.04 10.08 31.22
CA ARG A 394 10.17 11.40 31.83
C ARG A 394 8.75 11.86 32.16
N VAL A 395 8.38 11.70 33.43
CA VAL A 395 7.12 12.16 34.00
C VAL A 395 7.07 13.67 33.74
N GLY A 396 6.20 14.10 32.84
CA GLY A 396 6.04 15.52 32.48
C GLY A 396 6.00 15.85 31.00
N SER A 397 6.34 14.93 30.08
CA SER A 397 6.23 15.25 28.66
C SER A 397 4.79 15.15 28.16
N VAL A 398 4.07 16.27 28.20
CA VAL A 398 2.95 16.52 27.29
C VAL A 398 3.50 16.25 25.89
N ILE A 399 2.85 15.37 25.12
CA ILE A 399 3.10 15.34 23.67
C ILE A 399 2.65 16.72 23.20
N GLY A 400 3.59 17.65 23.05
CA GLY A 400 3.37 19.10 22.84
C GLY A 400 2.81 19.46 21.46
N HIS A 401 2.17 18.52 20.79
CA HIS A 401 1.22 18.83 19.74
C HIS A 401 -0.16 18.63 20.32
N PRO A 402 -1.08 19.61 20.22
CA PRO A 402 -2.47 19.34 20.53
C PRO A 402 -2.85 18.09 19.72
N LEU A 403 -3.13 17.00 20.43
CA LEU A 403 -3.77 15.82 19.86
C LEU A 403 -5.16 16.30 19.45
N ARG A 404 -5.24 16.94 18.29
CA ARG A 404 -6.49 17.07 17.58
C ARG A 404 -6.89 15.64 17.28
N VAL A 405 -8.04 15.24 17.81
CA VAL A 405 -8.82 14.17 17.24
C VAL A 405 -9.17 14.63 15.81
N ALA A 406 -8.25 14.41 14.89
CA ALA A 406 -8.54 14.50 13.47
C ALA A 406 -9.35 13.24 13.14
N GLY A 407 -10.68 13.40 13.12
CA GLY A 407 -11.61 12.35 12.75
C GLY A 407 -12.64 11.98 13.80
N THR A 408 -13.33 12.97 14.38
CA THR A 408 -14.80 12.90 14.44
C THR A 408 -15.33 13.93 13.45
N GLU A 409 -15.30 13.58 12.17
CA GLU A 409 -16.11 14.17 11.10
C GLU A 409 -16.41 12.96 10.19
N GLN A 410 -17.50 12.19 10.33
CA GLN A 410 -18.87 12.45 10.77
C GLN A 410 -19.08 13.41 11.95
N ALA A 411 -19.87 14.46 11.67
CA ALA A 411 -20.31 15.60 12.50
C ALA A 411 -19.39 16.85 12.56
N ARG A 412 -19.61 17.78 11.61
CA ARG A 412 -19.34 19.22 11.79
C ARG A 412 -20.45 19.84 12.64
N ILE A 413 -20.12 20.37 13.82
CA ILE A 413 -21.02 21.24 14.60
C ILE A 413 -20.46 22.67 14.60
N ARG A 414 -21.21 23.62 14.05
CA ARG A 414 -21.13 25.05 14.41
C ARG A 414 -22.53 25.55 14.73
N TRP A 415 -22.68 26.17 15.89
CA TRP A 415 -23.89 26.90 16.27
C TRP A 415 -23.82 28.31 15.69
N ASP A 416 -24.88 28.77 15.03
CA ASP A 416 -25.11 30.20 14.85
C ASP A 416 -25.91 30.77 16.04
N HIS A 417 -26.01 32.09 16.09
CA HIS A 417 -26.48 32.87 17.23
C HIS A 417 -28.00 32.77 17.49
N THR A 418 -28.74 31.94 16.73
CA THR A 418 -30.21 31.94 16.74
C THR A 418 -30.88 30.57 16.89
N GLY A 419 -30.11 29.49 17.07
CA GLY A 419 -30.63 28.25 17.67
C GLY A 419 -31.79 27.54 16.94
N THR A 420 -31.88 27.60 15.60
CA THR A 420 -32.89 26.83 14.85
C THR A 420 -32.30 26.03 13.68
N LEU A 421 -32.64 24.73 13.58
CA LEU A 421 -32.15 23.74 12.61
C LEU A 421 -32.73 23.94 11.21
N LYS A 422 -31.86 24.07 10.19
CA LYS A 422 -32.20 23.78 8.77
C LYS A 422 -31.48 22.52 8.33
N TYR A 423 -32.24 21.52 7.89
CA TYR A 423 -31.74 20.27 7.32
C TYR A 423 -31.11 20.54 5.95
N GLN A 424 -29.80 20.31 5.83
CA GLN A 424 -29.08 20.32 4.55
C GLN A 424 -28.15 19.10 4.57
N GLU A 425 -28.51 18.04 3.83
CA GLU A 425 -27.79 16.77 3.82
C GLU A 425 -26.40 16.91 3.18
N LEU A 426 -25.37 16.77 4.02
CA LEU A 426 -23.97 16.64 3.64
C LEU A 426 -23.48 15.25 4.11
N THR A 427 -23.63 14.26 3.24
CA THR A 427 -23.05 12.91 3.40
C THR A 427 -21.60 12.90 2.91
N GLY A 428 -20.67 13.20 3.82
CA GLY A 428 -19.22 13.07 3.63
C GLY A 428 -18.64 12.14 4.69
N TYR A 429 -18.01 11.05 4.23
CA TYR A 429 -17.41 9.94 4.99
C TYR A 429 -18.39 9.05 5.79
N GLY A 430 -18.64 7.84 5.27
CA GLY A 430 -18.79 6.62 6.09
C GLY A 430 -20.20 6.10 6.42
N GLY A 431 -21.05 5.84 5.44
CA GLY A 431 -22.13 4.86 5.57
C GLY A 431 -21.69 3.48 5.07
N ILE A 432 -20.64 2.91 5.66
CA ILE A 432 -20.46 1.45 5.74
C ILE A 432 -20.90 1.10 7.15
N GLN A 433 -22.21 1.07 7.37
CA GLN A 433 -22.79 0.20 8.38
C GLN A 433 -23.24 -1.05 7.63
N SER A 434 -22.88 -2.20 8.19
CA SER A 434 -23.43 -3.52 7.91
C SER A 434 -24.75 -3.48 7.16
N THR A 435 -24.70 -3.84 5.89
CA THR A 435 -25.76 -4.65 5.29
C THR A 435 -25.25 -6.08 5.10
N PHE A 436 -24.76 -6.69 6.20
CA PHE A 436 -25.22 -8.03 6.55
C PHE A 436 -26.67 -7.93 7.05
N ARG A 437 -27.59 -7.50 6.18
CA ARG A 437 -28.94 -8.02 6.25
C ARG A 437 -28.96 -9.10 5.21
N HIS A 438 -29.30 -10.31 5.68
CA HIS A 438 -29.92 -11.31 4.84
C HIS A 438 -30.90 -10.60 3.90
N SER A 439 -30.52 -10.45 2.62
CA SER A 439 -31.52 -10.49 1.57
C SER A 439 -32.07 -11.91 1.67
N TYR A 440 -33.21 -12.00 2.33
CA TYR A 440 -34.11 -13.12 2.24
C TYR A 440 -34.14 -13.59 0.78
N CYS A 441 -33.96 -14.89 0.62
CA CYS A 441 -34.16 -15.65 -0.60
C CYS A 441 -35.08 -14.91 -1.58
N THR A 442 -34.48 -14.29 -2.59
CA THR A 442 -35.11 -14.08 -3.90
C THR A 442 -34.01 -13.75 -4.91
N ASN A 443 -33.69 -14.76 -5.71
CA ASN A 443 -33.03 -14.73 -7.03
C ASN A 443 -31.52 -14.38 -7.11
N MET A 444 -30.73 -15.42 -7.38
CA MET A 444 -29.36 -15.48 -7.95
C MET A 444 -28.76 -14.15 -8.48
N SER A 445 -27.54 -13.75 -8.05
CA SER A 445 -26.74 -12.78 -8.82
C SER A 445 -25.20 -12.89 -8.69
N ILE A 446 -24.60 -13.56 -9.69
CA ILE A 446 -23.36 -13.29 -10.47
C ILE A 446 -22.10 -12.74 -9.74
N ASP A 447 -21.06 -13.57 -9.69
CA ASP A 447 -19.65 -13.23 -9.35
C ASP A 447 -19.07 -12.23 -10.39
N LYS A 448 -18.76 -10.99 -9.99
CA LYS A 448 -18.31 -9.92 -10.92
C LYS A 448 -16.83 -10.07 -11.29
N LYS A 449 -16.50 -9.80 -12.55
CA LYS A 449 -15.13 -9.78 -13.07
C LYS A 449 -14.40 -8.49 -12.65
N LEU A 450 -13.37 -8.62 -11.82
CA LEU A 450 -12.58 -7.46 -11.37
C LEU A 450 -11.62 -6.96 -12.48
N ILE A 451 -11.75 -5.69 -12.87
CA ILE A 451 -10.89 -5.03 -13.87
C ILE A 451 -10.00 -4.00 -13.18
N LEU A 452 -8.68 -4.17 -13.31
CA LEU A 452 -7.71 -3.16 -12.90
C LEU A 452 -7.58 -2.09 -13.98
N VAL A 453 -7.65 -0.82 -13.60
CA VAL A 453 -7.47 0.34 -14.48
C VAL A 453 -6.21 1.09 -14.06
N ILE A 454 -5.16 0.99 -14.88
CA ILE A 454 -3.93 1.79 -14.78
C ILE A 454 -4.12 3.08 -15.60
N GLY A 455 -3.89 4.23 -14.96
CA GLY A 455 -4.25 5.53 -15.54
C GLY A 455 -5.69 5.97 -15.23
N ALA A 456 -6.31 5.41 -14.18
CA ALA A 456 -7.71 5.60 -13.81
C ALA A 456 -8.17 7.06 -13.65
N THR A 457 -7.33 7.91 -13.06
CA THR A 457 -7.65 9.33 -12.81
C THR A 457 -7.29 10.25 -13.98
N GLY A 458 -6.82 9.67 -15.09
CA GLY A 458 -6.51 10.37 -16.34
C GLY A 458 -7.75 10.60 -17.20
N MET A 459 -7.58 11.29 -18.33
CA MET A 459 -8.69 11.65 -19.24
C MET A 459 -9.44 10.42 -19.77
N GLN A 460 -8.71 9.43 -20.28
CA GLN A 460 -9.31 8.17 -20.75
C GLN A 460 -9.85 7.33 -19.58
N GLY A 461 -9.08 7.18 -18.51
CA GLY A 461 -9.38 6.26 -17.42
C GLY A 461 -10.75 6.49 -16.80
N ILE A 462 -11.15 7.76 -16.61
CA ILE A 462 -12.47 8.10 -16.05
C ILE A 462 -13.59 7.58 -16.95
N HIS A 463 -13.52 7.82 -18.26
CA HIS A 463 -14.55 7.41 -19.22
C HIS A 463 -14.56 5.89 -19.48
N VAL A 464 -13.40 5.25 -19.38
CA VAL A 464 -13.29 3.78 -19.38
C VAL A 464 -14.01 3.20 -18.17
N ILE A 465 -13.82 3.78 -16.98
CA ILE A 465 -14.52 3.37 -15.77
C ILE A 465 -16.03 3.60 -15.91
N ASP A 466 -16.46 4.72 -16.49
CA ASP A 466 -17.88 5.00 -16.78
C ASP A 466 -18.51 3.88 -17.61
N SER A 467 -17.82 3.47 -18.69
CA SER A 467 -18.31 2.45 -19.61
C SER A 467 -18.26 1.03 -19.02
N LEU A 468 -17.25 0.74 -18.20
CA LEU A 468 -17.16 -0.54 -17.50
C LEU A 468 -18.21 -0.68 -16.38
N LEU A 469 -18.61 0.43 -15.74
CA LEU A 469 -19.67 0.42 -14.72
C LEU A 469 -21.08 0.49 -15.31
N ALA A 470 -21.22 0.94 -16.56
CA ALA A 470 -22.51 1.06 -17.22
C ALA A 470 -23.23 -0.32 -17.33
N PRO A 471 -24.57 -0.34 -17.18
CA PRO A 471 -25.38 -1.54 -17.45
C PRO A 471 -25.12 -2.08 -18.86
N SER A 472 -25.31 -3.39 -19.03
CA SER A 472 -25.29 -4.03 -20.34
C SER A 472 -26.44 -3.53 -21.22
N GLU A 473 -26.35 -3.74 -22.53
CA GLU A 473 -27.37 -3.27 -23.49
C GLU A 473 -28.76 -3.85 -23.23
N ASP A 474 -28.84 -5.05 -22.68
CA ASP A 474 -30.09 -5.72 -22.27
C ASP A 474 -30.66 -5.19 -20.94
N GLY A 475 -30.02 -4.20 -20.33
CA GLY A 475 -30.38 -3.61 -19.05
C GLY A 475 -29.85 -4.37 -17.83
N SER A 476 -29.10 -5.46 -18.01
CA SER A 476 -28.50 -6.18 -16.89
C SER A 476 -27.46 -5.30 -16.15
N PRO A 477 -27.23 -5.51 -14.84
CA PRO A 477 -26.11 -4.89 -14.16
C PRO A 477 -24.78 -5.21 -14.87
N SER A 478 -23.83 -4.28 -14.78
CA SER A 478 -22.49 -4.52 -15.31
C SER A 478 -21.88 -5.80 -14.70
N PRO A 479 -21.26 -6.67 -15.53
CA PRO A 479 -20.54 -7.84 -15.05
C PRO A 479 -19.19 -7.47 -14.42
N TYR A 480 -18.78 -6.20 -14.45
CA TYR A 480 -17.47 -5.76 -13.98
C TYR A 480 -17.51 -5.08 -12.61
N ALA A 481 -16.47 -5.34 -11.82
CA ALA A 481 -16.04 -4.53 -10.69
C ALA A 481 -14.72 -3.84 -11.06
N ILE A 482 -14.42 -2.67 -10.47
CA ILE A 482 -13.27 -1.86 -10.89
C ILE A 482 -12.31 -1.63 -9.74
N ARG A 483 -11.03 -1.87 -10.00
CA ARG A 483 -9.91 -1.40 -9.19
C ARG A 483 -9.14 -0.32 -9.95
N ALA A 484 -8.95 0.84 -9.36
CA ALA A 484 -8.24 1.98 -9.95
C ALA A 484 -6.86 2.14 -9.31
N LEU A 485 -5.79 2.03 -10.11
CA LEU A 485 -4.44 2.38 -9.66
C LEU A 485 -4.26 3.90 -9.67
N THR A 486 -3.91 4.47 -8.52
CA THR A 486 -3.62 5.90 -8.38
C THR A 486 -2.42 6.14 -7.47
N ARG A 487 -1.62 7.17 -7.75
CA ARG A 487 -0.52 7.57 -6.88
C ARG A 487 -1.01 8.14 -5.54
N ASP A 488 -2.21 8.72 -5.56
CA ASP A 488 -2.86 9.35 -4.42
C ASP A 488 -4.37 8.98 -4.39
N PRO A 489 -4.75 7.98 -3.57
CA PRO A 489 -6.15 7.59 -3.36
C PRO A 489 -7.02 8.69 -2.73
N LEU A 490 -6.40 9.72 -2.14
CA LEU A 490 -7.10 10.84 -1.51
C LEU A 490 -7.26 12.05 -2.44
N SER A 491 -6.78 11.96 -3.68
CA SER A 491 -6.98 13.02 -4.66
C SER A 491 -8.47 13.17 -4.99
N GLU A 492 -8.91 14.40 -5.28
CA GLU A 492 -10.32 14.70 -5.61
C GLU A 492 -10.86 13.79 -6.73
N ARG A 493 -10.01 13.45 -7.71
CA ARG A 493 -10.35 12.53 -8.81
C ARG A 493 -10.55 11.09 -8.31
N ALA A 494 -9.69 10.58 -7.44
CA ALA A 494 -9.79 9.24 -6.87
C ALA A 494 -10.98 9.11 -5.90
N GLU A 495 -11.26 10.13 -5.08
CA GLU A 495 -12.44 10.16 -4.22
C GLU A 495 -13.75 10.12 -5.04
N ARG A 496 -13.80 10.83 -6.18
CA ARG A 496 -14.96 10.76 -7.09
C ARG A 496 -15.17 9.36 -7.67
N LEU A 497 -14.10 8.64 -7.99
CA LEU A 497 -14.20 7.24 -8.44
C LEU A 497 -14.67 6.34 -7.30
N SER A 498 -14.12 6.50 -6.09
CA SER A 498 -14.50 5.71 -4.91
C SER A 498 -15.98 5.83 -4.59
N LYS A 499 -16.55 7.04 -4.69
CA LYS A 499 -18.00 7.29 -4.50
C LYS A 499 -18.90 6.53 -5.49
N ARG A 500 -18.35 6.02 -6.58
CA ARG A 500 -19.04 5.25 -7.62
C ARG A 500 -18.82 3.75 -7.50
N GLY A 501 -18.27 3.28 -6.37
CA GLY A 501 -18.01 1.87 -6.10
C GLY A 501 -16.71 1.33 -6.71
N VAL A 502 -15.78 2.22 -7.06
CA VAL A 502 -14.44 1.84 -7.57
C VAL A 502 -13.46 1.67 -6.41
N GLU A 503 -12.75 0.54 -6.38
CA GLU A 503 -11.68 0.30 -5.40
C GLU A 503 -10.41 1.09 -5.81
N CYS A 504 -10.11 2.20 -5.14
CA CYS A 504 -8.88 2.96 -5.41
C CYS A 504 -7.70 2.41 -4.60
N VAL A 505 -6.67 1.90 -5.28
CA VAL A 505 -5.44 1.38 -4.65
C VAL A 505 -4.25 2.29 -4.93
N GLN A 506 -3.38 2.46 -3.92
CA GLN A 506 -2.19 3.27 -4.06
C GLN A 506 -1.09 2.54 -4.83
N GLY A 507 -0.56 3.14 -5.89
CA GLY A 507 0.61 2.63 -6.58
C GLY A 507 1.09 3.48 -7.75
N SER A 508 2.18 3.06 -8.37
CA SER A 508 2.80 3.72 -9.53
C SER A 508 3.28 2.69 -10.53
N ILE A 509 3.27 3.04 -11.82
CA ILE A 509 3.78 2.17 -12.90
C ILE A 509 5.29 1.89 -12.80
N GLU A 510 6.01 2.65 -11.96
CA GLU A 510 7.43 2.47 -11.68
C GLU A 510 7.70 1.81 -10.32
N ASP A 511 6.66 1.55 -9.52
CA ASP A 511 6.74 0.76 -8.28
C ASP A 511 6.10 -0.60 -8.52
N PHE A 512 6.93 -1.54 -8.99
CA PHE A 512 6.47 -2.88 -9.37
C PHE A 512 5.90 -3.70 -8.21
N VAL A 513 6.25 -3.38 -6.95
CA VAL A 513 5.67 -4.03 -5.77
C VAL A 513 4.22 -3.56 -5.60
N SER A 514 3.98 -2.25 -5.74
CA SER A 514 2.62 -1.70 -5.71
C SER A 514 1.77 -2.20 -6.88
N LEU A 515 2.37 -2.36 -8.07
CA LEU A 515 1.68 -2.95 -9.22
C LEU A 515 1.31 -4.40 -8.96
N GLN A 516 2.24 -5.24 -8.47
CA GLN A 516 1.93 -6.65 -8.15
C GLN A 516 0.76 -6.78 -7.18
N ALA A 517 0.70 -5.93 -6.14
CA ALA A 517 -0.44 -5.88 -5.22
C ALA A 517 -1.74 -5.48 -5.93
N ALA A 518 -1.70 -4.48 -6.82
CA ALA A 518 -2.88 -4.05 -7.56
C ALA A 518 -3.44 -5.13 -8.51
N PHE A 519 -2.60 -6.03 -9.00
CA PHE A 519 -2.98 -7.16 -9.87
C PHE A 519 -3.63 -8.34 -9.10
N GLU A 520 -3.63 -8.35 -7.77
CA GLU A 520 -4.16 -9.49 -7.00
C GLU A 520 -5.66 -9.73 -7.26
N GLY A 521 -6.03 -10.93 -7.71
CA GLY A 521 -7.42 -11.32 -7.93
C GLY A 521 -8.11 -10.68 -9.15
N VAL A 522 -7.39 -9.92 -9.96
CA VAL A 522 -7.99 -9.24 -11.12
C VAL A 522 -8.24 -10.24 -12.26
N TYR A 523 -9.39 -10.12 -12.92
CA TYR A 523 -9.75 -10.85 -14.14
C TYR A 523 -9.18 -10.17 -15.38
N GLY A 524 -9.14 -8.84 -15.42
CA GLY A 524 -8.63 -8.09 -16.56
C GLY A 524 -7.89 -6.84 -16.13
N VAL A 525 -7.10 -6.28 -17.05
CA VAL A 525 -6.42 -5.00 -16.83
C VAL A 525 -6.54 -4.11 -18.07
N PHE A 526 -6.87 -2.84 -17.86
CA PHE A 526 -6.70 -1.78 -18.84
C PHE A 526 -5.45 -0.97 -18.48
N VAL A 527 -4.50 -0.89 -19.41
CA VAL A 527 -3.20 -0.24 -19.20
C VAL A 527 -3.09 1.00 -20.06
N ASN A 528 -3.08 2.17 -19.41
CA ASN A 528 -2.77 3.45 -20.04
C ASN A 528 -1.64 4.16 -19.28
N THR A 529 -0.53 4.41 -19.96
CA THR A 529 0.67 5.08 -19.45
C THR A 529 0.82 6.48 -20.06
N ASP A 530 1.51 7.39 -19.36
CA ASP A 530 1.70 8.77 -19.82
C ASP A 530 3.15 9.07 -20.20
N THR A 531 3.47 8.95 -21.49
CA THR A 531 4.77 9.32 -22.07
C THR A 531 5.15 10.77 -21.78
N SER A 532 4.17 11.68 -21.68
CA SER A 532 4.40 13.11 -21.42
C SER A 532 4.90 13.37 -20.00
N THR A 533 4.80 12.39 -19.11
CA THR A 533 5.39 12.46 -17.78
C THR A 533 6.78 11.84 -17.75
N ILE A 534 6.90 10.58 -18.20
CA ILE A 534 8.09 9.74 -17.95
C ILE A 534 9.06 9.60 -19.14
N GLY A 535 8.65 9.98 -20.35
CA GLY A 535 9.41 9.84 -21.59
C GLY A 535 9.33 8.43 -22.21
N GLU A 536 9.74 8.33 -23.47
CA GLU A 536 9.57 7.13 -24.29
C GLU A 536 10.22 5.87 -23.70
N GLN A 537 11.50 5.96 -23.33
CA GLN A 537 12.29 4.78 -22.90
C GLN A 537 11.73 4.17 -21.61
N ARG A 538 11.38 5.01 -20.64
CA ARG A 538 10.80 4.59 -19.37
C ARG A 538 9.41 4.00 -19.57
N GLU A 539 8.62 4.57 -20.48
CA GLU A 539 7.31 4.03 -20.81
C GLU A 539 7.38 2.63 -21.43
N ILE A 540 8.29 2.40 -22.38
CA ILE A 540 8.47 1.07 -22.98
C ILE A 540 8.84 0.06 -21.89
N TYR A 541 9.83 0.38 -21.06
CA TYR A 541 10.28 -0.50 -19.98
C TYR A 541 9.15 -0.79 -18.97
N ALA A 542 8.44 0.24 -18.52
CA ALA A 542 7.33 0.08 -17.57
C ALA A 542 6.23 -0.83 -18.15
N ASN A 543 5.85 -0.64 -19.41
CA ASN A 543 4.82 -1.46 -20.05
C ASN A 543 5.23 -2.93 -20.21
N MET A 544 6.50 -3.21 -20.54
CA MET A 544 7.03 -4.59 -20.55
C MET A 544 6.90 -5.23 -19.16
N ARG A 545 7.29 -4.51 -18.10
CA ARG A 545 7.19 -5.00 -16.71
C ARG A 545 5.74 -5.21 -16.26
N ILE A 546 4.83 -4.32 -16.65
CA ILE A 546 3.39 -4.47 -16.37
C ILE A 546 2.84 -5.72 -17.05
N PHE A 547 3.21 -6.00 -18.32
CA PHE A 547 2.79 -7.21 -19.01
C PHE A 547 3.36 -8.49 -18.37
N GLU A 548 4.63 -8.48 -17.94
CA GLU A 548 5.23 -9.62 -17.24
C GLU A 548 4.51 -9.91 -15.91
N ILE A 549 4.14 -8.88 -15.15
CA ILE A 549 3.32 -9.02 -13.93
C ILE A 549 1.93 -9.57 -14.29
N ALA A 550 1.33 -9.10 -15.39
CA ALA A 550 0.06 -9.63 -15.88
C ALA A 550 0.17 -11.13 -16.20
N LYS A 551 1.26 -11.56 -16.84
CA LYS A 551 1.51 -12.98 -17.16
C LYS A 551 1.74 -13.84 -15.92
N GLN A 552 2.29 -13.27 -14.85
CA GLN A 552 2.47 -13.94 -13.55
C GLN A 552 1.16 -14.04 -12.75
N THR A 553 0.16 -13.23 -13.08
CA THR A 553 -1.10 -13.15 -12.35
C THR A 553 -2.07 -14.23 -12.83
N LYS A 554 -2.23 -15.29 -12.03
CA LYS A 554 -3.01 -16.49 -12.39
C LYS A 554 -4.50 -16.24 -12.65
N THR A 555 -5.08 -15.18 -12.10
CA THR A 555 -6.50 -14.83 -12.27
C THR A 555 -6.77 -13.98 -13.50
N LEU A 556 -5.72 -13.39 -14.08
CA LEU A 556 -5.87 -12.44 -15.19
C LEU A 556 -6.09 -13.21 -16.50
N ARG A 557 -7.12 -12.83 -17.24
CA ARG A 557 -7.56 -13.44 -18.50
C ARG A 557 -7.39 -12.51 -19.68
N HIS A 558 -7.50 -11.19 -19.47
CA HIS A 558 -7.44 -10.23 -20.58
C HIS A 558 -6.65 -8.97 -20.23
N TYR A 559 -5.59 -8.72 -21.00
CA TYR A 559 -4.76 -7.52 -20.96
C TYR A 559 -5.15 -6.58 -22.11
N VAL A 560 -5.70 -5.41 -21.80
CA VAL A 560 -6.09 -4.39 -22.78
C VAL A 560 -5.13 -3.21 -22.68
N PHE A 561 -4.35 -2.97 -23.73
CA PHE A 561 -3.40 -1.87 -23.79
C PHE A 561 -3.96 -0.68 -24.57
N SER A 562 -3.92 0.52 -23.97
CA SER A 562 -4.15 1.77 -24.69
C SER A 562 -2.94 2.12 -25.52
N GLY A 563 -3.01 1.81 -26.81
CA GLY A 563 -1.94 2.02 -27.78
C GLY A 563 -2.08 3.31 -28.59
N LEU A 564 -1.03 3.56 -29.38
CA LEU A 564 -1.01 4.48 -30.51
C LEU A 564 -0.23 3.79 -31.64
N GLY A 565 -0.39 4.28 -32.87
CA GLY A 565 0.33 3.75 -34.02
C GLY A 565 1.85 3.90 -33.87
N TYR A 566 2.63 2.97 -34.43
CA TYR A 566 4.08 3.10 -34.49
C TYR A 566 4.48 4.07 -35.61
N ALA A 567 4.39 5.37 -35.33
CA ALA A 567 4.55 6.47 -36.29
C ALA A 567 5.78 6.34 -37.20
N LEU A 568 6.95 6.07 -36.65
CA LEU A 568 8.17 5.88 -37.43
C LEU A 568 8.03 4.73 -38.44
N LYS A 569 7.47 3.60 -38.03
CA LYS A 569 7.25 2.43 -38.90
C LYS A 569 6.19 2.70 -39.96
N MET A 570 5.09 3.36 -39.58
CA MET A 570 3.99 3.73 -40.50
C MET A 570 4.47 4.70 -41.58
N GLY A 571 5.33 5.65 -41.22
CA GLY A 571 5.97 6.58 -42.15
C GLY A 571 7.19 6.02 -42.89
N GLY A 572 7.31 4.69 -43.02
CA GLY A 572 8.39 4.04 -43.78
C GLY A 572 9.79 4.26 -43.21
N TYR A 573 9.90 4.41 -41.89
CA TYR A 573 11.14 4.75 -41.16
C TYR A 573 11.76 6.10 -41.55
N ASN A 574 10.97 7.01 -42.11
CA ASN A 574 11.39 8.38 -42.36
C ASN A 574 11.73 9.09 -41.01
N PRO A 575 12.95 9.63 -40.85
CA PRO A 575 13.37 10.34 -39.64
C PRO A 575 12.47 11.49 -39.22
N GLU A 576 11.69 12.08 -40.14
CA GLU A 576 10.71 13.14 -39.82
C GLU A 576 9.66 12.71 -38.79
N TYR A 577 9.38 11.40 -38.66
CA TYR A 577 8.41 10.85 -37.71
C TYR A 577 9.05 10.20 -36.47
N ASN A 578 10.38 10.29 -36.32
CA ASN A 578 11.11 9.65 -35.22
C ASN A 578 10.82 10.28 -33.85
N LYS A 579 10.60 11.60 -33.81
CA LYS A 579 10.47 12.37 -32.56
C LYS A 579 9.09 12.30 -31.91
N VAL A 580 8.13 11.58 -32.49
CA VAL A 580 6.80 11.39 -31.89
C VAL A 580 6.86 10.37 -30.76
N GLU A 581 7.49 10.72 -29.65
CA GLU A 581 7.79 9.81 -28.53
C GLU A 581 6.54 9.07 -28.03
N HIS A 582 5.42 9.79 -27.87
CA HIS A 582 4.17 9.21 -27.37
C HIS A 582 3.49 8.24 -28.35
N PHE A 583 3.69 8.37 -29.67
CA PHE A 583 3.26 7.35 -30.64
C PHE A 583 4.26 6.20 -30.69
N ASN A 584 5.54 6.52 -30.82
CA ASN A 584 6.58 5.53 -31.03
C ASN A 584 6.79 4.64 -29.80
N GLY A 585 6.74 5.18 -28.58
CA GLY A 585 6.84 4.41 -27.34
C GLY A 585 5.73 3.36 -27.23
N LYS A 586 4.48 3.79 -27.41
CA LYS A 586 3.31 2.89 -27.39
C LYS A 586 3.32 1.90 -28.56
N GLY A 587 3.66 2.36 -29.76
CA GLY A 587 3.72 1.54 -30.97
C GLY A 587 4.82 0.47 -30.91
N ARG A 588 6.00 0.81 -30.37
CA ARG A 588 7.11 -0.14 -30.11
C ARG A 588 6.69 -1.22 -29.13
N PHE A 589 6.07 -0.83 -28.02
CA PHE A 589 5.55 -1.79 -27.06
C PHE A 589 4.42 -2.65 -27.66
N ALA A 590 3.50 -2.06 -28.43
CA ALA A 590 2.43 -2.80 -29.09
C ALA A 590 2.97 -3.84 -30.09
N ASP A 591 4.00 -3.51 -30.87
CA ASP A 591 4.66 -4.48 -31.75
C ASP A 591 5.39 -5.58 -30.97
N TRP A 592 6.02 -5.25 -29.83
CA TRP A 592 6.60 -6.26 -28.94
C TRP A 592 5.52 -7.16 -28.31
N LEU A 593 4.37 -6.59 -27.93
CA LEU A 593 3.22 -7.30 -27.38
C LEU A 593 2.63 -8.28 -28.41
N LYS A 594 2.60 -7.89 -29.70
CA LYS A 594 2.18 -8.76 -30.82
C LYS A 594 3.02 -10.03 -30.96
N ALA A 595 4.27 -10.02 -30.49
CA ALA A 595 5.12 -11.20 -30.47
C ALA A 595 4.80 -12.17 -29.32
N GLN A 596 3.94 -11.77 -28.36
CA GLN A 596 3.58 -12.59 -27.20
C GLN A 596 2.39 -13.50 -27.51
N SER A 597 2.37 -14.69 -26.91
CA SER A 597 1.21 -15.59 -27.01
C SER A 597 -0.06 -14.93 -26.45
N SER A 598 -1.15 -15.02 -27.22
CA SER A 598 -2.50 -14.63 -26.81
C SER A 598 -3.41 -15.84 -26.95
N VAL A 599 -3.87 -16.39 -25.84
CA VAL A 599 -4.73 -17.58 -25.84
C VAL A 599 -6.02 -17.26 -25.09
N VAL A 600 -7.14 -17.53 -25.74
CA VAL A 600 -8.47 -17.34 -25.16
C VAL A 600 -8.91 -18.67 -24.54
N ASP A 601 -8.51 -18.88 -23.30
CA ASP A 601 -8.99 -19.97 -22.45
C ASP A 601 -9.20 -19.48 -21.00
N ASP A 602 -9.67 -20.37 -20.13
CA ASP A 602 -10.01 -20.09 -18.73
C ASP A 602 -8.82 -20.03 -17.76
N MET A 603 -7.59 -20.20 -18.25
CA MET A 603 -6.35 -20.23 -17.45
C MET A 603 -5.23 -19.35 -18.01
N ALA A 604 -5.31 -18.95 -19.28
CA ALA A 604 -4.29 -18.23 -20.01
C ALA A 604 -4.68 -16.77 -20.24
N LEU A 605 -3.62 -15.99 -20.44
CA LEU A 605 -3.71 -14.58 -20.78
C LEU A 605 -3.96 -14.39 -22.28
N SER A 606 -4.99 -13.62 -22.62
CA SER A 606 -5.11 -12.96 -23.92
C SER A 606 -4.77 -11.48 -23.81
N TRP A 607 -4.34 -10.87 -24.91
CA TRP A 607 -4.08 -9.43 -24.97
C TRP A 607 -4.78 -8.79 -26.17
N SER A 608 -5.07 -7.49 -26.05
CA SER A 608 -5.62 -6.65 -27.12
C SER A 608 -4.98 -5.27 -27.06
N VAL A 609 -4.81 -4.63 -28.21
CA VAL A 609 -4.37 -3.23 -28.30
C VAL A 609 -5.52 -2.40 -28.84
N VAL A 610 -5.82 -1.28 -28.17
CA VAL A 610 -6.79 -0.29 -28.68
C VAL A 610 -6.02 0.99 -28.97
N ASN A 611 -5.84 1.29 -30.25
CA ASN A 611 -5.14 2.46 -30.73
C ASN A 611 -6.10 3.63 -30.82
N THR A 612 -5.86 4.67 -30.04
CA THR A 612 -6.69 5.88 -30.03
C THR A 612 -6.18 6.92 -31.04
N CYS A 613 -6.77 8.10 -31.01
CA CYS A 613 -6.35 9.28 -31.77
C CYS A 613 -6.54 10.56 -30.95
N LEU A 614 -6.60 11.72 -31.60
CA LEU A 614 -6.82 13.01 -30.94
C LEU A 614 -8.20 13.02 -30.26
N TYR A 615 -8.27 13.54 -29.03
CA TYR A 615 -9.53 13.62 -28.31
C TYR A 615 -10.30 14.88 -28.71
N MET A 616 -11.62 14.78 -28.90
CA MET A 616 -12.47 15.96 -29.16
C MET A 616 -12.39 16.98 -28.03
N GLU A 617 -12.14 16.53 -26.81
CA GLU A 617 -11.89 17.35 -25.62
C GLU A 617 -10.71 18.31 -25.78
N MET A 618 -9.74 17.97 -26.65
CA MET A 618 -8.60 18.83 -26.96
C MET A 618 -8.98 20.05 -27.81
N LEU A 619 -10.21 20.15 -28.34
CA LEU A 619 -10.71 21.41 -28.94
C LEU A 619 -10.77 22.57 -27.94
N ASN A 620 -10.81 22.26 -26.65
CA ASN A 620 -10.69 23.23 -25.56
C ASN A 620 -9.22 23.56 -25.21
N TYR A 621 -8.27 23.02 -25.97
CA TYR A 621 -6.83 23.16 -25.75
C TYR A 621 -6.16 23.92 -26.89
N PHE A 622 -5.10 24.64 -26.57
CA PHE A 622 -4.45 25.59 -27.48
C PHE A 622 -3.82 24.96 -28.73
N LEU A 623 -3.65 23.64 -28.81
CA LEU A 623 -3.12 23.01 -30.02
C LEU A 623 -4.18 22.67 -31.07
N LEU A 624 -5.46 22.57 -30.70
CA LEU A 624 -6.55 22.23 -31.63
C LEU A 624 -7.66 23.29 -31.71
N GLY A 625 -7.89 24.04 -30.63
CA GLY A 625 -8.90 25.10 -30.57
C GLY A 625 -8.51 26.39 -31.30
N PRO A 626 -9.42 27.38 -31.35
CA PRO A 626 -9.09 28.69 -31.91
C PRO A 626 -8.12 29.41 -30.97
N LEU A 627 -7.15 30.12 -31.54
CA LEU A 627 -6.18 30.89 -30.75
C LEU A 627 -6.59 32.35 -30.59
N ASN A 628 -7.33 32.90 -31.55
CA ASN A 628 -7.77 34.29 -31.53
C ASN A 628 -9.26 34.41 -31.87
N LYS A 629 -9.87 35.50 -31.37
CA LYS A 629 -11.14 36.01 -31.86
C LYS A 629 -10.91 37.45 -32.34
N ARG A 630 -11.05 37.67 -33.65
CA ARG A 630 -10.85 38.98 -34.27
C ARG A 630 -11.87 39.99 -33.78
N ALA A 631 -11.58 41.27 -34.01
CA ALA A 631 -12.49 42.37 -33.65
C ALA A 631 -13.86 42.29 -34.35
N ASP A 632 -13.94 41.64 -35.52
CA ASP A 632 -15.19 41.39 -36.25
C ASP A 632 -15.99 40.18 -35.71
N GLY A 633 -15.48 39.52 -34.67
CA GLY A 633 -16.09 38.35 -34.05
C GLY A 633 -15.64 37.01 -34.64
N THR A 634 -14.80 36.99 -35.68
CA THR A 634 -14.33 35.77 -36.34
C THR A 634 -13.33 35.01 -35.47
N TYR A 635 -13.62 33.73 -35.18
CA TYR A 635 -12.69 32.82 -34.52
C TYR A 635 -11.62 32.32 -35.51
N VAL A 636 -10.36 32.34 -35.10
CA VAL A 636 -9.24 31.93 -35.94
C VAL A 636 -8.67 30.61 -35.42
N PHE A 637 -8.74 29.57 -36.25
CA PHE A 637 -8.18 28.25 -36.01
C PHE A 637 -6.88 28.09 -36.80
N PRO A 638 -5.71 28.43 -36.23
CA PRO A 638 -4.44 28.22 -36.90
C PRO A 638 -4.00 26.75 -36.84
N SER A 639 -3.56 26.20 -37.98
CA SER A 639 -3.10 24.81 -38.04
C SER A 639 -1.94 24.61 -39.02
N PRO A 640 -0.96 23.74 -38.67
CA PRO A 640 0.10 23.31 -39.56
C PRO A 640 -0.26 22.10 -40.44
N VAL A 641 -1.46 21.52 -40.26
CA VAL A 641 -1.91 20.28 -40.93
C VAL A 641 -2.26 20.51 -42.41
N GLN A 642 -2.44 21.77 -42.83
CA GLN A 642 -2.83 22.13 -44.20
C GLN A 642 -4.14 21.43 -44.59
N ASP A 643 -4.12 20.62 -45.65
CA ASP A 643 -5.30 19.94 -46.20
C ASP A 643 -5.40 18.47 -45.74
N GLY A 644 -4.52 18.03 -44.83
CA GLY A 644 -4.54 16.68 -44.27
C GLY A 644 -5.70 16.43 -43.30
N HIS A 645 -5.94 15.15 -42.99
CA HIS A 645 -7.06 14.71 -42.17
C HIS A 645 -6.62 14.34 -40.75
N VAL A 646 -7.44 14.73 -39.76
CA VAL A 646 -7.26 14.33 -38.37
C VAL A 646 -8.34 13.36 -37.92
N ALA A 647 -7.92 12.31 -37.24
CA ALA A 647 -8.82 11.41 -36.52
C ALA A 647 -9.17 12.02 -35.16
N LEU A 648 -10.44 12.34 -34.92
CA LEU A 648 -10.95 12.83 -33.64
C LEU A 648 -11.86 11.79 -32.99
N ILE A 649 -11.77 11.60 -31.68
CA ILE A 649 -12.65 10.69 -30.92
C ILE A 649 -13.05 11.32 -29.58
N ALA A 650 -14.30 11.12 -29.15
CA ALA A 650 -14.70 11.53 -27.81
C ALA A 650 -14.19 10.52 -26.76
N LEU A 651 -13.82 10.99 -25.56
CA LEU A 651 -13.32 10.08 -24.51
C LEU A 651 -14.36 9.02 -24.11
N ARG A 652 -15.66 9.33 -24.21
CA ARG A 652 -16.73 8.35 -23.98
C ARG A 652 -16.70 7.17 -24.96
N ASP A 653 -16.33 7.42 -26.21
CA ASP A 653 -16.31 6.39 -27.25
C ASP A 653 -15.06 5.51 -27.10
N ILE A 654 -13.95 6.08 -26.60
CA ILE A 654 -12.82 5.26 -26.12
C ILE A 654 -13.31 4.32 -25.01
N GLY A 655 -14.08 4.83 -24.05
CA GLY A 655 -14.69 4.02 -23.00
C GLY A 655 -15.52 2.87 -23.55
N PHE A 656 -16.37 3.14 -24.55
CA PHE A 656 -17.14 2.12 -25.26
C PHE A 656 -16.24 1.03 -25.87
N PHE A 657 -15.22 1.40 -26.65
CA PHE A 657 -14.34 0.42 -27.31
C PHE A 657 -13.52 -0.40 -26.32
N ILE A 658 -13.12 0.16 -25.18
CA ILE A 658 -12.46 -0.61 -24.11
C ILE A 658 -13.44 -1.61 -23.47
N ARG A 659 -14.67 -1.20 -23.17
CA ARG A 659 -15.72 -2.10 -22.68
C ARG A 659 -16.02 -3.22 -23.69
N TYR A 660 -16.23 -2.86 -24.96
CA TYR A 660 -16.42 -3.79 -26.07
C TYR A 660 -15.29 -4.82 -26.12
N THR A 661 -14.04 -4.39 -25.95
CA THR A 661 -12.87 -5.27 -25.94
C THR A 661 -12.97 -6.35 -24.85
N PHE A 662 -13.33 -5.98 -23.62
CA PHE A 662 -13.53 -6.96 -22.54
C PHE A 662 -14.73 -7.88 -22.77
N ASP A 663 -15.85 -7.34 -23.26
CA ASP A 663 -17.06 -8.12 -23.55
C ASP A 663 -16.85 -9.13 -24.68
N HIS A 664 -16.00 -8.78 -25.65
CA HIS A 664 -15.75 -9.57 -26.85
C HIS A 664 -14.32 -10.12 -26.87
N ARG A 665 -13.80 -10.56 -25.71
CA ARG A 665 -12.43 -11.09 -25.54
C ARG A 665 -12.00 -12.06 -26.65
N ALA A 666 -12.88 -12.97 -27.05
CA ALA A 666 -12.58 -13.96 -28.08
C ALA A 666 -12.31 -13.32 -29.45
N ALA A 667 -13.10 -12.31 -29.82
CA ALA A 667 -12.97 -11.62 -31.09
C ALA A 667 -11.81 -10.59 -31.10
N THR A 668 -11.45 -10.06 -29.93
CA THR A 668 -10.47 -8.98 -29.81
C THR A 668 -9.07 -9.45 -29.39
N SER A 669 -8.92 -10.71 -28.98
CA SER A 669 -7.63 -11.31 -28.66
C SER A 669 -6.65 -11.25 -29.83
N ALA A 670 -5.40 -10.85 -29.56
CA ALA A 670 -4.34 -10.61 -30.51
C ALA A 670 -4.64 -9.55 -31.59
N GLN A 671 -5.69 -8.74 -31.41
CA GLN A 671 -6.07 -7.70 -32.35
C GLN A 671 -5.55 -6.33 -31.94
N THR A 672 -5.38 -5.46 -32.94
CA THR A 672 -5.21 -4.01 -32.77
C THR A 672 -6.46 -3.33 -33.31
N LEU A 673 -7.18 -2.63 -32.45
CA LEU A 673 -8.40 -1.90 -32.78
C LEU A 673 -8.03 -0.43 -32.97
N ASP A 674 -7.91 0.01 -34.22
CA ASP A 674 -7.64 1.41 -34.57
C ASP A 674 -8.94 2.21 -34.58
N ILE A 675 -9.23 2.94 -33.49
CA ILE A 675 -10.51 3.62 -33.28
C ILE A 675 -10.43 5.12 -33.57
N ALA A 676 -11.55 5.69 -33.99
CA ALA A 676 -11.78 7.12 -34.18
C ALA A 676 -13.29 7.40 -34.14
N GLY A 677 -13.68 8.63 -33.80
CA GLY A 677 -15.06 9.12 -33.94
C GLY A 677 -15.34 9.65 -35.34
N GLU A 678 -14.40 10.41 -35.87
CA GLU A 678 -14.50 11.04 -37.18
C GLU A 678 -13.10 11.29 -37.78
N MET A 679 -13.02 11.30 -39.11
CA MET A 679 -11.84 11.73 -39.87
C MET A 679 -12.23 13.02 -40.60
N ILE A 680 -11.61 14.14 -40.27
CA ILE A 680 -12.00 15.46 -40.81
C ILE A 680 -10.80 16.32 -41.19
N THR A 681 -10.99 17.25 -42.12
CA THR A 681 -10.04 18.35 -42.34
C THR A 681 -10.25 19.46 -41.31
N TRP A 682 -9.30 20.40 -41.21
CA TRP A 682 -9.49 21.59 -40.38
C TRP A 682 -10.57 22.53 -40.93
N ASP A 683 -10.80 22.54 -42.25
CA ASP A 683 -11.88 23.30 -42.87
C ASP A 683 -13.25 22.72 -42.47
N ASP A 684 -13.38 21.39 -42.41
CA ASP A 684 -14.59 20.71 -41.92
C ASP A 684 -14.85 21.03 -40.43
N LEU A 685 -13.79 21.06 -39.61
CA LEU A 685 -13.89 21.46 -38.20
C LEU A 685 -14.45 22.87 -38.06
N VAL A 686 -13.89 23.84 -38.80
CA VAL A 686 -14.31 25.24 -38.79
C VAL A 686 -15.73 25.42 -39.32
N LYS A 687 -16.09 24.69 -40.38
CA LYS A 687 -17.46 24.66 -40.92
C LYS A 687 -18.45 24.13 -39.89
N THR A 688 -18.09 23.06 -39.20
CA THR A 688 -18.90 22.46 -38.12
C THR A 688 -19.06 23.41 -36.95
N PHE A 689 -17.98 24.06 -36.52
CA PHE A 689 -18.02 25.09 -35.50
C PHE A 689 -18.98 26.24 -35.86
N THR A 690 -18.87 26.76 -37.08
CA THR A 690 -19.74 27.84 -37.57
C THR A 690 -21.20 27.40 -37.58
N LYS A 691 -21.48 26.18 -38.04
CA LYS A 691 -22.83 25.59 -38.07
C LYS A 691 -23.43 25.42 -36.67
N VAL A 692 -22.64 24.98 -35.70
CA VAL A 692 -23.13 24.68 -34.34
C VAL A 692 -23.30 25.95 -33.51
N THR A 693 -22.33 26.86 -33.56
CA THR A 693 -22.26 28.04 -32.70
C THR A 693 -22.92 29.28 -33.31
N GLY A 694 -23.09 29.30 -34.64
CA GLY A 694 -23.49 30.49 -35.39
C GLY A 694 -22.42 31.59 -35.42
N GLN A 695 -21.22 31.35 -34.90
CA GLN A 695 -20.12 32.31 -34.90
C GLN A 695 -19.28 32.16 -36.17
N PRO A 696 -18.86 33.26 -36.82
CA PRO A 696 -17.94 33.17 -37.95
C PRO A 696 -16.60 32.60 -37.49
N ALA A 697 -16.02 31.72 -38.30
CA ALA A 697 -14.70 31.14 -38.03
C ALA A 697 -13.92 30.89 -39.32
N VAL A 698 -12.60 30.87 -39.22
CA VAL A 698 -11.69 30.64 -40.35
C VAL A 698 -10.55 29.70 -39.96
N HIS A 699 -10.22 28.78 -40.85
CA HIS A 699 -8.99 27.99 -40.77
C HIS A 699 -7.82 28.83 -41.31
N LYS A 700 -6.87 29.15 -40.44
CA LYS A 700 -5.64 29.85 -40.82
C LYS A 700 -4.52 28.82 -41.04
N ARG A 701 -4.31 28.45 -42.30
CA ARG A 701 -3.18 27.61 -42.70
C ARG A 701 -1.86 28.32 -42.36
N GLN A 702 -0.97 27.63 -41.64
CA GLN A 702 0.35 28.12 -41.28
C GLN A 702 1.40 27.05 -41.55
N THR A 703 2.59 27.43 -41.98
CA THR A 703 3.74 26.53 -41.91
C THR A 703 4.05 26.20 -40.45
N PHE A 704 4.80 25.12 -40.18
CA PHE A 704 5.22 24.78 -38.82
C PHE A 704 5.97 25.93 -38.13
N ASP A 705 6.84 26.65 -38.86
CA ASP A 705 7.59 27.77 -38.31
C ASP A 705 6.69 28.96 -37.96
N GLU A 706 5.68 29.25 -38.78
CA GLU A 706 4.68 30.28 -38.46
C GLU A 706 3.81 29.87 -37.28
N TRP A 707 3.36 28.62 -37.24
CA TRP A 707 2.52 28.09 -36.17
C TRP A 707 3.25 28.11 -34.82
N TRP A 708 4.53 27.77 -34.79
CA TRP A 708 5.33 27.80 -33.57
C TRP A 708 5.56 29.20 -32.99
N LYS A 709 5.44 30.27 -33.80
CA LYS A 709 5.50 31.66 -33.28
C LYS A 709 4.33 31.98 -32.36
N ASN A 710 3.20 31.26 -32.46
CA ASN A 710 2.03 31.44 -31.61
C ASN A 710 2.25 30.95 -30.17
N TYR A 711 3.38 30.30 -29.87
CA TYR A 711 3.64 29.67 -28.58
C TYR A 711 4.96 30.11 -27.97
N THR A 712 5.10 29.89 -26.66
CA THR A 712 6.30 30.16 -25.86
C THR A 712 6.74 28.89 -25.13
N ASN A 713 8.01 28.81 -24.72
CA ASN A 713 8.59 27.66 -23.99
C ASN A 713 8.54 26.33 -24.75
N ILE A 714 8.50 26.36 -26.07
CA ILE A 714 8.35 25.17 -26.93
C ILE A 714 9.61 24.28 -26.98
N ASP A 715 10.78 24.84 -26.64
CA ASP A 715 12.06 24.12 -26.58
C ASP A 715 12.28 23.45 -25.21
N ASN A 716 11.28 23.42 -24.34
CA ASN A 716 11.34 22.61 -23.12
C ASN A 716 11.12 21.13 -23.47
N PRO A 717 11.66 20.20 -22.65
CA PRO A 717 11.42 18.76 -22.84
C PRO A 717 9.93 18.43 -22.91
N MET A 718 9.57 17.47 -23.79
CA MET A 718 8.21 16.95 -23.88
C MET A 718 7.81 16.24 -22.57
N ALA A 719 8.71 15.42 -22.02
CA ALA A 719 8.49 14.71 -20.76
C ALA A 719 8.78 15.62 -19.55
N THR A 720 7.82 15.77 -18.65
CA THR A 720 7.92 16.72 -17.53
C THR A 720 9.01 16.41 -16.51
N GLU A 721 9.47 15.15 -16.47
CA GLU A 721 10.53 14.73 -15.54
C GLU A 721 11.95 14.94 -16.09
N PHE A 722 12.09 15.37 -17.35
CA PHE A 722 13.38 15.70 -17.96
C PHE A 722 13.75 17.18 -17.81
N VAL A 723 15.02 17.50 -18.01
CA VAL A 723 15.58 18.83 -17.77
C VAL A 723 15.99 19.47 -19.09
N LYS A 724 15.65 20.74 -19.28
CA LYS A 724 16.02 21.46 -20.51
C LYS A 724 17.53 21.39 -20.75
N GLY A 725 17.92 20.94 -21.94
CA GLY A 725 19.32 20.83 -22.37
C GLY A 725 19.98 19.47 -22.09
N ASP A 726 19.27 18.48 -21.56
CA ASP A 726 19.78 17.12 -21.36
C ASP A 726 19.80 16.23 -22.63
N GLY A 727 19.39 16.80 -23.78
CA GLY A 727 19.29 16.10 -25.06
C GLY A 727 17.98 15.34 -25.29
N SER A 728 17.02 15.43 -24.36
CA SER A 728 15.67 14.91 -24.54
C SER A 728 14.90 15.63 -25.66
N THR A 729 13.92 14.93 -26.24
CA THR A 729 13.05 15.51 -27.28
C THR A 729 12.24 16.67 -26.71
N THR A 730 12.33 17.82 -27.37
CA THR A 730 11.56 19.01 -27.01
C THR A 730 10.09 18.86 -27.38
N PHE A 731 9.23 19.63 -26.73
CA PHE A 731 7.81 19.70 -27.08
C PHE A 731 7.62 20.10 -28.55
N LYS A 732 8.42 21.07 -29.03
CA LYS A 732 8.44 21.51 -30.44
C LYS A 732 8.72 20.35 -31.39
N GLU A 733 9.79 19.60 -31.15
CA GLU A 733 10.19 18.46 -32.00
C GLU A 733 9.12 17.37 -32.02
N ASN A 734 8.63 16.96 -30.85
CA ASN A 734 7.61 15.92 -30.74
C ASN A 734 6.30 16.31 -31.45
N MET A 735 5.78 17.52 -31.17
CA MET A 735 4.52 17.95 -31.75
C MET A 735 4.64 18.29 -33.24
N THR A 736 5.80 18.77 -33.70
CA THR A 736 6.06 18.94 -35.15
C THR A 736 5.92 17.61 -35.87
N ALA A 737 6.64 16.58 -35.40
CA ALA A 737 6.57 15.26 -35.99
C ALA A 737 5.16 14.65 -35.89
N PHE A 738 4.45 14.90 -34.78
CA PHE A 738 3.06 14.44 -34.57
C PHE A 738 2.10 15.04 -35.58
N PHE A 739 2.11 16.36 -35.78
CA PHE A 739 1.22 17.02 -36.73
C PHE A 739 1.58 16.74 -38.20
N LYS A 740 2.85 16.38 -38.49
CA LYS A 740 3.21 15.86 -39.82
C LYS A 740 2.49 14.56 -40.14
N LEU A 741 2.23 13.69 -39.16
CA LEU A 741 1.48 12.44 -39.40
C LEU A 741 0.08 12.71 -39.98
N TRP A 742 -0.57 13.76 -39.51
CA TRP A 742 -1.89 14.16 -39.99
C TRP A 742 -1.81 14.97 -41.29
N ARG A 743 -0.82 15.87 -41.43
CA ARG A 743 -0.57 16.62 -42.67
C ARG A 743 -0.34 15.68 -43.85
N ASP A 744 0.37 14.59 -43.61
CA ASP A 744 0.80 13.63 -44.63
C ASP A 744 -0.15 12.42 -44.74
N ASP A 745 -1.30 12.43 -44.06
CA ASP A 745 -2.30 11.34 -44.03
C ASP A 745 -1.70 9.95 -43.72
N ILE A 746 -0.68 9.91 -42.85
CA ILE A 746 -0.01 8.66 -42.43
C ILE A 746 -0.92 7.82 -41.53
N VAL A 747 -1.77 8.48 -40.73
CA VAL A 747 -2.69 7.82 -39.80
C VAL A 747 -4.09 7.78 -40.42
N VAL A 748 -4.48 6.61 -40.90
CA VAL A 748 -5.82 6.34 -41.44
C VAL A 748 -6.63 5.44 -40.52
N ARG A 749 -7.96 5.45 -40.68
CA ARG A 749 -8.92 4.69 -39.85
C ARG A 749 -10.00 4.08 -40.72
N ASP A 750 -10.32 2.81 -40.45
CA ASP A 750 -11.43 2.12 -41.10
C ASP A 750 -12.75 2.55 -40.44
N MET A 751 -13.32 3.64 -40.94
CA MET A 751 -14.55 4.21 -40.38
C MET A 751 -15.78 3.31 -40.62
N GLU A 752 -15.76 2.44 -41.63
CA GLU A 752 -16.86 1.50 -41.87
C GLU A 752 -16.88 0.42 -40.79
N TRP A 753 -15.71 -0.18 -40.49
CA TRP A 753 -15.58 -1.14 -39.41
C TRP A 753 -15.90 -0.51 -38.05
N ILE A 754 -15.37 0.67 -37.73
CA ILE A 754 -15.65 1.37 -36.47
C ILE A 754 -17.16 1.56 -36.27
N LYS A 755 -17.87 2.07 -37.30
CA LYS A 755 -19.32 2.31 -37.24
C LYS A 755 -20.13 1.01 -37.18
N SER A 756 -19.62 -0.09 -37.75
CA SER A 756 -20.27 -1.40 -37.61
C SER A 756 -20.25 -1.91 -36.16
N ILE A 757 -19.21 -1.57 -35.40
CA ILE A 757 -19.07 -1.94 -33.98
C ILE A 757 -19.78 -0.94 -33.05
N HIS A 758 -19.69 0.36 -33.35
CA HIS A 758 -20.34 1.43 -32.58
C HIS A 758 -21.21 2.31 -33.48
N PRO A 759 -22.46 1.91 -33.79
CA PRO A 759 -23.34 2.71 -34.65
C PRO A 759 -23.71 4.08 -34.07
N LYS A 760 -23.53 4.28 -32.76
CA LYS A 760 -23.82 5.54 -32.03
C LYS A 760 -22.57 6.37 -31.75
N LEU A 761 -21.54 6.19 -32.57
CA LEU A 761 -20.28 6.92 -32.50
C LEU A 761 -20.53 8.43 -32.57
N GLN A 762 -19.92 9.19 -31.66
CA GLN A 762 -20.12 10.63 -31.60
C GLN A 762 -19.38 11.33 -32.74
N SER A 763 -20.11 12.12 -33.52
CA SER A 763 -19.53 13.09 -34.46
C SER A 763 -19.04 14.36 -33.75
N VAL A 764 -18.16 15.11 -34.41
CA VAL A 764 -17.68 16.41 -33.90
C VAL A 764 -18.83 17.40 -33.72
N GLU A 765 -19.84 17.38 -34.60
CA GLU A 765 -21.04 18.21 -34.48
C GLU A 765 -21.82 17.89 -33.20
N GLU A 766 -22.09 16.61 -32.95
CA GLU A 766 -22.81 16.16 -31.75
C GLU A 766 -22.01 16.49 -30.48
N TYR A 767 -20.69 16.30 -30.50
CA TYR A 767 -19.81 16.69 -29.41
C TYR A 767 -19.91 18.18 -29.10
N MET A 768 -19.81 19.05 -30.10
CA MET A 768 -19.90 20.49 -29.90
C MET A 768 -21.27 20.91 -29.35
N ARG A 769 -22.36 20.30 -29.84
CA ARG A 769 -23.72 20.58 -29.35
C ARG A 769 -23.92 20.15 -27.91
N GLU A 770 -23.50 18.93 -27.58
CA GLU A 770 -23.67 18.35 -26.26
C GLU A 770 -22.85 19.06 -25.19
N THR A 771 -21.59 19.37 -25.51
CA THR A 771 -20.68 20.09 -24.59
C THR A 771 -20.91 21.60 -24.57
N LYS A 772 -21.80 22.11 -25.42
CA LYS A 772 -22.03 23.55 -25.64
C LYS A 772 -20.72 24.28 -25.95
N TYR A 773 -19.90 23.68 -26.81
CA TYR A 773 -18.62 24.23 -27.19
C TYR A 773 -18.80 25.61 -27.84
N ASP A 774 -18.13 26.62 -27.29
CA ASP A 774 -18.23 28.03 -27.69
C ASP A 774 -16.93 28.58 -28.30
N GLY A 775 -15.94 27.70 -28.49
CA GLY A 775 -14.61 28.08 -28.95
C GLY A 775 -13.71 28.63 -27.85
N SER A 776 -14.12 28.58 -26.59
CA SER A 776 -13.25 28.95 -25.48
C SER A 776 -12.11 27.92 -25.32
N VAL A 777 -10.89 28.45 -25.14
CA VAL A 777 -9.75 27.64 -24.71
C VAL A 777 -9.72 27.68 -23.20
N VAL A 778 -9.87 26.52 -22.54
CA VAL A 778 -10.00 26.47 -21.08
C VAL A 778 -8.62 26.65 -20.44
N ASP A 779 -8.54 27.64 -19.54
CA ASP A 779 -7.35 28.01 -18.75
C ASP A 779 -6.87 26.90 -17.80
N SER A 780 -7.55 25.75 -17.72
CA SER A 780 -7.21 24.67 -16.80
C SER A 780 -5.86 24.02 -17.10
N PHE A 781 -5.34 24.14 -18.33
CA PHE A 781 -3.94 23.78 -18.62
C PHE A 781 -2.92 24.90 -18.34
N ARG A 782 -3.32 26.17 -18.15
CA ARG A 782 -2.44 27.17 -17.52
C ARG A 782 -2.03 26.72 -16.10
N LYS A 783 -2.94 26.08 -15.36
CA LYS A 783 -2.69 25.70 -13.94
C LYS A 783 -1.81 24.48 -13.73
N VAL A 784 -1.54 23.66 -14.74
CA VAL A 784 -0.63 22.49 -14.61
C VAL A 784 0.85 22.91 -14.65
N ASN A 785 1.15 24.15 -15.07
CA ASN A 785 2.54 24.61 -15.23
C ASN A 785 2.80 26.05 -14.73
N HIS A 786 1.96 26.61 -13.85
CA HIS A 786 2.24 27.93 -13.25
C HIS A 786 3.01 27.86 -11.93
N ALA A 787 3.11 26.69 -11.28
CA ALA A 787 3.94 26.55 -10.09
C ALA A 787 5.44 26.45 -10.44
N ASP A 788 5.78 25.99 -11.64
CA ASP A 788 7.13 25.89 -12.19
C ASP A 788 7.09 26.45 -13.61
N LYS A 789 7.95 27.43 -13.96
CA LYS A 789 8.04 28.10 -15.29
C LYS A 789 8.42 27.18 -16.48
N ARG A 790 7.95 25.92 -16.50
CA ARG A 790 8.33 24.83 -17.40
C ARG A 790 7.31 24.52 -18.50
N GLY A 791 6.06 24.99 -18.40
CA GLY A 791 5.02 24.67 -19.39
C GLY A 791 5.05 25.50 -20.67
N VAL A 792 4.57 24.90 -21.76
CA VAL A 792 4.29 25.59 -23.03
C VAL A 792 3.16 26.59 -22.83
N GLY A 793 3.38 27.82 -23.27
CA GLY A 793 2.43 28.93 -23.16
C GLY A 793 2.04 29.50 -24.52
N LEU A 794 1.07 30.41 -24.52
CA LEU A 794 0.63 31.15 -25.70
C LEU A 794 1.40 32.47 -25.85
N ASN A 795 1.87 32.77 -27.06
CA ASN A 795 2.43 34.07 -27.41
C ASN A 795 1.28 35.03 -27.77
N VAL A 796 0.74 35.70 -26.75
CA VAL A 796 -0.43 36.58 -26.89
C VAL A 796 -0.20 37.70 -27.92
N GLU A 797 1.01 38.26 -27.96
CA GLU A 797 1.34 39.32 -28.94
C GLU A 797 1.22 38.80 -30.37
N GLN A 798 1.81 37.63 -30.66
CA GLN A 798 1.70 37.01 -31.98
C GLN A 798 0.26 36.60 -32.30
N ILE A 799 -0.45 36.00 -31.36
CA ILE A 799 -1.82 35.51 -31.55
C ILE A 799 -2.78 36.66 -31.88
N ASN A 800 -2.61 37.82 -31.25
CA ASN A 800 -3.44 39.00 -31.53
C ASN A 800 -3.27 39.53 -32.97
N THR A 801 -2.24 39.10 -33.70
CA THR A 801 -2.04 39.45 -35.12
C THR A 801 -2.78 38.53 -36.11
N LEU A 802 -3.35 37.42 -35.63
CA LEU A 802 -4.10 36.44 -36.44
C LEU A 802 -5.51 36.91 -36.77
#